data_AF-A0A316GE14-F1
#
_entry.id   AF-A0A316GE14-F1
#
_cell.length_a   1.000
_cell.length_b   1.000
_cell.length_c   1.000
_cell.angle_alpha   90.00
_cell.angle_beta   90.00
_cell.angle_gamma   90.00
#
_symmetry.space_group_name_H-M   'P 1'
#
loop_
_entity.id
_entity.type
_entity.pdbx_description
1 polymer ?
#
loop_
_entity_poly.entity_id
_entity_poly.type
_entity_poly.pdbx_seq_one_letter_code
_entity_poly.pdbx_strand_id
1 'polypeptide(L)'
;MSNKISLDQCRSNGHLRSLPKGEYTVEYNDSTHCEQDEWVGLAKLQVSAITLKLGEEGTEQFYTLEKNISGLSKYPAKSGGLAKSIRFIEDSLSLALARAGLLTPNISDELLDDILRLASQDGIVIVPDTNALHNGSVHWLLKVLRRPAIWLLPLAASLTTVQMRDATIKALVNQKKPTNIGQALRSRGLVNGALGLLQRNRSRSQVVELDPSLLRYQKTASSSGSDPDQSDVLEDRLIIEAIQSVLRTMRSRTPRRVVTSDVNVARVLEAEGIETLFIPTIQIGDSSVECLRYDPIARMFLGAPLSALLWELAHGFGSIRLRRAGDTVAHLDCYWPGKTPSHWSKEILDCNFSEPIADIPTSIETPSPASETVQPADVSEKSNASGDAPANDAPNQHVTPSNEDETQNTTTVVDGSVGPSRPRSKPKTGPILPRASLPAAMKILGVLMEMGQAQPQEIVAAIPDVNTTDTVKRALELLQKAELVQQNEEFAPTADANTVATALEKGDLDTVSRFFNRFEPYAIVQQELQREGRLEKGAVLKLLTDRLGKVGKDEANRLPKYHILLGQAWTMESSIMDGSNRLTDRDAAKAFEISFANTQNEGLAKVYELLMNFCQNNSISPWVAKSQIERLIVEEHLSGFKFESSAGAKPVTRDEVLVGNLTNLASTPIIVDRFHIGERPVLTIGGPAQ
;
A
#
# COMPACT_ATOMS: atom_id res chain seq x y z
N MET A 1 -0.84 37.21 15.66
CA MET A 1 -2.20 36.59 15.77
C MET A 1 -2.00 35.10 16.05
N SER A 2 -2.90 34.42 16.75
CA SER A 2 -2.74 32.97 16.99
C SER A 2 -3.28 32.20 15.77
N ASN A 3 -2.47 31.30 15.23
CA ASN A 3 -2.77 30.56 14.00
C ASN A 3 -3.01 29.09 14.35
N LYS A 4 -4.28 28.67 14.32
CA LYS A 4 -4.69 27.28 14.56
C LYS A 4 -4.52 26.47 13.28
N ILE A 5 -3.42 25.73 13.18
CA ILE A 5 -3.02 25.01 11.96
C ILE A 5 -2.66 23.55 12.24
N SER A 6 -2.79 22.68 11.22
CA SER A 6 -2.24 21.31 11.26
C SER A 6 -0.76 21.29 10.86
N LEU A 7 -0.09 20.15 11.06
CA LEU A 7 1.29 19.94 10.61
C LEU A 7 1.42 20.11 9.08
N ASP A 8 0.46 19.60 8.31
CA ASP A 8 0.48 19.73 6.84
C ASP A 8 0.35 21.19 6.40
N GLN A 9 -0.51 21.97 7.07
CA GLN A 9 -0.64 23.42 6.83
C GLN A 9 0.63 24.18 7.25
N CYS A 10 1.26 23.80 8.37
CA CYS A 10 2.55 24.34 8.79
C CYS A 10 3.62 24.13 7.71
N ARG A 11 3.65 22.94 7.09
CA ARG A 11 4.58 22.61 6.01
C ARG A 11 4.22 23.30 4.70
N SER A 12 2.96 23.32 4.27
CA SER A 12 2.54 24.00 3.03
C SER A 12 2.87 25.50 3.06
N ASN A 13 2.69 26.14 4.21
CA ASN A 13 2.97 27.56 4.42
C ASN A 13 4.47 27.87 4.58
N GLY A 14 5.34 26.86 4.53
CA GLY A 14 6.79 27.03 4.63
C GLY A 14 7.31 27.42 6.03
N HIS A 15 6.47 27.41 7.06
CA HIS A 15 6.91 27.70 8.43
C HIS A 15 8.00 26.70 8.86
N LEU A 16 9.05 27.21 9.51
CA LEU A 16 10.23 26.44 9.96
C LEU A 16 11.08 25.80 8.85
N ARG A 17 10.83 26.05 7.55
CA ARG A 17 11.66 25.54 6.44
C ARG A 17 12.93 26.36 6.18
N SER A 18 13.00 27.60 6.66
CA SER A 18 14.07 28.55 6.31
C SER A 18 14.62 29.30 7.53
N LEU A 19 14.72 28.63 8.69
CA LEU A 19 15.38 29.24 9.84
C LEU A 19 16.87 29.52 9.52
N PRO A 20 17.40 30.70 9.89
CA PRO A 20 18.82 30.99 9.71
C PRO A 20 19.72 29.99 10.46
N LYS A 21 20.90 29.69 9.89
CA LYS A 21 21.92 28.83 10.54
C LYS A 21 22.24 29.33 11.97
N GLY A 22 22.37 28.42 12.93
CA GLY A 22 22.79 28.75 14.29
C GLY A 22 22.26 27.78 15.36
N GLU A 23 22.60 28.08 16.61
CA GLU A 23 22.04 27.40 17.78
C GLU A 23 20.65 27.97 18.11
N TYR A 24 19.71 27.08 18.39
CA TYR A 24 18.39 27.37 18.93
C TYR A 24 18.17 26.55 20.20
N THR A 25 17.35 27.07 21.12
CA THR A 25 16.96 26.35 22.35
C THR A 25 15.48 25.97 22.26
N VAL A 26 15.17 24.72 22.59
CA VAL A 26 13.80 24.23 22.75
C VAL A 26 13.46 24.21 24.23
N GLU A 27 12.41 24.91 24.61
CA GLU A 27 11.88 24.99 25.98
C GLU A 27 10.41 24.57 25.99
N TYR A 28 9.93 24.03 27.11
CA TYR A 28 8.52 23.65 27.29
C TYR A 28 7.85 24.33 28.47
N ASN A 29 6.52 24.40 28.41
CA ASN A 29 5.65 24.78 29.51
C ASN A 29 4.48 23.79 29.60
N ASP A 30 4.19 23.30 30.80
CA ASP A 30 3.07 22.40 31.07
C ASP A 30 2.25 22.92 32.27
N SER A 31 1.01 23.32 32.00
CA SER A 31 0.07 23.87 32.98
C SER A 31 -0.32 22.94 34.15
N THR A 32 0.14 21.68 34.16
CA THR A 32 -0.04 20.75 35.29
C THR A 32 1.02 20.90 36.40
N HIS A 33 2.17 21.49 36.10
CA HIS A 33 3.31 21.55 37.04
C HIS A 33 4.25 22.75 36.86
N CYS A 34 4.16 23.50 35.77
CA CYS A 34 4.84 24.79 35.57
C CYS A 34 3.87 25.96 35.82
N GLU A 35 4.41 27.10 36.28
CA GLU A 35 3.71 28.37 36.21
C GLU A 35 3.64 28.91 34.77
N GLN A 36 2.75 29.85 34.49
CA GLN A 36 2.47 30.33 33.12
C GLN A 36 3.71 30.92 32.40
N ASP A 37 4.59 31.59 33.14
CA ASP A 37 5.83 32.17 32.61
C ASP A 37 7.09 31.31 32.88
N GLU A 38 6.92 30.09 33.42
CA GLU A 38 8.01 29.19 33.77
C GLU A 38 8.30 28.21 32.63
N TRP A 39 9.47 28.35 32.01
CA TRP A 39 9.87 27.54 30.86
C TRP A 39 11.09 26.70 31.21
N VAL A 40 10.99 25.40 30.93
CA VAL A 40 12.01 24.40 31.25
C VAL A 40 12.71 24.01 29.95
N GLY A 41 14.05 24.01 29.93
CA GLY A 41 14.82 23.59 28.76
C GLY A 41 14.66 22.10 28.49
N LEU A 42 14.55 21.72 27.21
CA LEU A 42 14.59 20.33 26.75
C LEU A 42 15.91 20.02 26.02
N ALA A 43 16.22 20.84 25.03
CA ALA A 43 17.26 20.54 24.04
C ALA A 43 17.82 21.81 23.39
N LYS A 44 19.04 21.70 22.88
CA LYS A 44 19.60 22.59 21.87
C LYS A 44 19.40 21.98 20.48
N LEU A 45 19.22 22.84 19.48
CA LEU A 45 19.16 22.49 18.07
C LEU A 45 20.21 23.30 17.32
N GLN A 46 21.17 22.61 16.72
CA GLN A 46 22.12 23.21 15.79
C GLN A 46 21.56 23.10 14.37
N VAL A 47 21.00 24.20 13.86
CA VAL A 47 20.46 24.26 12.49
C VAL A 47 21.60 24.56 11.51
N SER A 48 21.69 23.76 10.45
CA SER A 48 22.67 23.89 9.37
C SER A 48 22.12 24.70 8.20
N ALA A 49 23.02 25.34 7.44
CA ALA A 49 22.65 26.02 6.21
C ALA A 49 22.31 25.00 5.11
N ILE A 50 21.29 25.30 4.29
CA ILE A 50 20.96 24.49 3.11
C ILE A 50 22.01 24.79 2.03
N THR A 51 22.89 23.83 1.74
CA THR A 51 23.96 23.98 0.73
C THR A 51 23.46 23.79 -0.71
N LEU A 52 22.26 23.24 -0.89
CA LEU A 52 21.63 23.03 -2.19
C LEU A 52 20.97 24.34 -2.66
N LYS A 53 21.30 24.78 -3.88
CA LYS A 53 20.66 25.94 -4.50
C LYS A 53 19.17 25.67 -4.72
N LEU A 54 18.30 26.60 -4.31
CA LEU A 54 16.87 26.51 -4.57
C LEU A 54 16.59 26.41 -6.08
N GLY A 55 15.70 25.49 -6.44
CA GLY A 55 15.37 25.14 -7.82
C GLY A 55 14.41 23.95 -7.90
N GLU A 56 14.43 23.07 -6.88
CA GLU A 56 13.44 22.01 -6.66
C GLU A 56 12.62 22.30 -5.41
N GLU A 57 11.31 22.04 -5.47
CA GLU A 57 10.38 22.32 -4.38
C GLU A 57 10.60 21.37 -3.18
N GLY A 58 10.82 21.91 -1.98
CA GLY A 58 10.66 21.16 -0.73
C GLY A 58 11.93 20.74 0.01
N THR A 59 13.07 21.43 -0.12
CA THR A 59 14.25 21.19 0.73
C THR A 59 13.96 21.50 2.22
N GLU A 60 13.87 20.45 3.04
CA GLU A 60 13.74 20.54 4.50
C GLU A 60 15.10 20.83 5.15
N GLN A 61 15.11 21.44 6.35
CA GLN A 61 16.35 21.83 7.02
C GLN A 61 17.02 20.66 7.76
N PHE A 62 18.35 20.58 7.64
CA PHE A 62 19.17 19.71 8.48
C PHE A 62 19.44 20.34 9.85
N TYR A 63 19.24 19.56 10.91
CA TYR A 63 19.53 19.96 12.28
C TYR A 63 20.11 18.80 13.10
N THR A 64 20.85 19.14 14.14
CA THR A 64 21.33 18.20 15.16
C THR A 64 20.76 18.60 16.51
N LEU A 65 20.22 17.65 17.26
CA LEU A 65 19.64 17.84 18.58
C LEU A 65 20.60 17.39 19.68
N GLU A 66 20.80 18.22 20.70
CA GLU A 66 21.56 17.91 21.91
C GLU A 66 20.65 18.06 23.14
N LYS A 67 20.66 17.09 24.04
CA LYS A 67 19.89 17.10 25.29
C LYS A 67 20.39 18.24 26.20
N ASN A 68 19.51 19.17 26.61
CA ASN A 68 19.86 20.29 27.48
C ASN A 68 18.72 20.61 28.45
N ILE A 69 18.59 19.79 29.49
CA ILE A 69 17.53 19.92 30.50
C ILE A 69 17.96 20.92 31.58
N SER A 70 17.25 22.03 31.66
CA SER A 70 17.59 23.18 32.52
C SER A 70 16.33 23.91 33.01
N GLY A 71 16.47 24.82 33.99
CA GLY A 71 15.34 25.60 34.54
C GLY A 71 14.59 24.96 35.71
N LEU A 72 15.02 23.79 36.20
CA LEU A 72 14.35 23.03 37.28
C LEU A 72 14.69 23.51 38.72
N SER A 73 15.00 24.78 38.94
CA SER A 73 15.52 25.28 40.23
C SER A 73 14.51 25.24 41.39
N LYS A 74 13.20 25.19 41.09
CA LYS A 74 12.12 25.08 42.11
C LYS A 74 11.87 23.64 42.59
N TYR A 75 12.45 22.63 41.94
CA TYR A 75 12.20 21.24 42.29
C TYR A 75 12.99 20.84 43.55
N PRO A 76 12.42 20.06 44.47
CA PRO A 76 13.06 19.77 45.75
C PRO A 76 14.40 19.04 45.56
N ALA A 77 15.50 19.75 45.84
CA ALA A 77 16.86 19.21 45.83
C ALA A 77 17.10 18.20 46.98
N LYS A 78 16.34 18.31 48.07
CA LYS A 78 16.34 17.32 49.16
C LYS A 78 15.64 16.04 48.68
N SER A 79 16.25 14.89 48.98
CA SER A 79 15.80 13.52 48.63
C SER A 79 15.63 13.19 47.14
N GLY A 80 16.56 13.62 46.27
CA GLY A 80 16.70 13.09 44.90
C GLY A 80 15.56 13.44 43.92
N GLY A 81 14.62 14.30 44.33
CA GLY A 81 13.45 14.69 43.53
C GLY A 81 13.82 15.35 42.19
N LEU A 82 14.88 16.17 42.19
CA LEU A 82 15.41 16.80 40.98
C LEU A 82 15.90 15.76 39.95
N ALA A 83 16.75 14.81 40.36
CA ALA A 83 17.26 13.76 39.46
C ALA A 83 16.12 12.89 38.89
N LYS A 84 15.12 12.57 39.72
CA LYS A 84 13.91 11.86 39.28
C LYS A 84 13.08 12.68 38.28
N SER A 85 13.01 14.00 38.44
CA SER A 85 12.29 14.91 37.54
C SER A 85 13.01 15.07 36.20
N ILE A 86 14.35 15.20 36.21
CA ILE A 86 15.19 15.18 35.01
C ILE A 86 14.94 13.88 34.23
N ARG A 87 15.03 12.72 34.89
CA ARG A 87 14.78 11.42 34.25
C ARG A 87 13.39 11.33 33.59
N PHE A 88 12.33 11.83 34.23
CA PHE A 88 11.00 11.86 33.60
C PHE A 88 10.94 12.73 32.34
N ILE A 89 11.71 13.83 32.28
CA ILE A 89 11.84 14.67 31.08
C ILE A 89 12.66 13.95 30.00
N GLU A 90 13.78 13.30 30.37
CA GLU A 90 14.62 12.50 29.47
C GLU A 90 13.85 11.34 28.83
N ASP A 91 13.10 10.58 29.65
CA ASP A 91 12.22 9.51 29.20
C ASP A 91 11.21 10.08 28.19
N SER A 92 10.48 11.15 28.57
CA SER A 92 9.44 11.77 27.72
C SER A 92 9.97 12.35 26.40
N LEU A 93 11.18 12.94 26.44
CA LEU A 93 11.90 13.41 25.25
C LEU A 93 12.27 12.23 24.35
N SER A 94 12.79 11.13 24.92
CA SER A 94 13.12 9.90 24.18
C SER A 94 11.91 9.36 23.44
N LEU A 95 10.74 9.27 24.10
CA LEU A 95 9.51 8.78 23.47
C LEU A 95 9.05 9.69 22.32
N ALA A 96 9.18 11.02 22.45
CA ALA A 96 8.84 11.96 21.39
C ALA A 96 9.77 11.84 20.17
N LEU A 97 11.08 11.72 20.40
CA LEU A 97 12.07 11.51 19.34
C LEU A 97 11.88 10.14 18.65
N ALA A 98 11.49 9.11 19.39
CA ALA A 98 11.13 7.80 18.86
C ALA A 98 9.90 7.85 17.95
N ARG A 99 8.80 8.53 18.36
CA ARG A 99 7.62 8.73 17.51
C ARG A 99 7.93 9.55 16.25
N ALA A 100 8.74 10.61 16.38
CA ALA A 100 9.28 11.37 15.24
C ALA A 100 10.09 10.45 14.29
N GLY A 101 10.71 9.38 14.79
CA GLY A 101 11.48 8.39 14.04
C GLY A 101 12.99 8.66 14.04
N LEU A 102 13.45 9.62 14.86
CA LEU A 102 14.85 10.02 14.97
C LEU A 102 15.68 8.99 15.74
N LEU A 103 15.08 8.28 16.68
CA LEU A 103 15.72 7.21 17.45
C LEU A 103 15.35 5.80 16.93
N THR A 104 16.18 4.82 17.29
CA THR A 104 15.96 3.38 17.10
C THR A 104 15.89 2.65 18.43
N PRO A 105 15.16 1.53 18.55
CA PRO A 105 15.39 0.59 19.64
C PRO A 105 16.77 -0.04 19.51
N ASN A 106 17.30 -0.55 20.63
CA ASN A 106 18.43 -1.48 20.59
C ASN A 106 17.88 -2.86 20.23
N ILE A 107 18.37 -3.46 19.15
CA ILE A 107 17.79 -4.66 18.52
C ILE A 107 18.78 -5.80 18.71
N SER A 108 18.32 -6.93 19.28
CA SER A 108 19.13 -8.16 19.33
C SER A 108 19.07 -8.90 17.99
N ASP A 109 20.02 -9.80 17.76
CA ASP A 109 20.10 -10.56 16.50
C ASP A 109 18.82 -11.40 16.27
N GLU A 110 18.22 -11.95 17.34
CA GLU A 110 16.96 -12.71 17.23
C GLU A 110 15.78 -11.81 16.83
N LEU A 111 15.71 -10.60 17.40
CA LEU A 111 14.67 -9.63 17.05
C LEU A 111 14.86 -9.10 15.62
N LEU A 112 16.10 -8.94 15.18
CA LEU A 112 16.43 -8.56 13.80
C LEU A 112 15.95 -9.62 12.80
N ASP A 113 16.29 -10.89 13.03
CA ASP A 113 15.86 -12.01 12.17
C ASP A 113 14.34 -12.11 12.11
N ASP A 114 13.64 -11.91 13.23
CA ASP A 114 12.19 -11.96 13.25
C ASP A 114 11.54 -10.79 12.50
N ILE A 115 12.10 -9.58 12.60
CA ILE A 115 11.65 -8.41 11.84
C ILE A 115 11.95 -8.60 10.33
N LEU A 116 13.08 -9.19 9.95
CA LEU A 116 13.39 -9.50 8.55
C LEU A 116 12.44 -10.59 8.00
N ARG A 117 12.12 -11.62 8.79
CA ARG A 117 11.12 -12.63 8.46
C ARG A 117 9.75 -11.99 8.23
N LEU A 118 9.33 -11.07 9.10
CA LEU A 118 8.08 -10.31 8.96
C LEU A 118 8.09 -9.37 7.75
N ALA A 119 9.21 -8.71 7.45
CA ALA A 119 9.36 -7.81 6.30
C ALA A 119 9.22 -8.49 4.92
N SER A 120 9.31 -9.83 4.88
CA SER A 120 9.12 -10.64 3.66
C SER A 120 7.68 -11.12 3.45
N GLN A 121 6.75 -10.81 4.37
CA GLN A 121 5.35 -11.27 4.32
C GLN A 121 4.48 -10.31 3.50
N ASP A 122 3.40 -10.82 2.92
CA ASP A 122 2.42 -9.97 2.21
C ASP A 122 1.62 -9.06 3.16
N GLY A 123 1.50 -9.45 4.43
CA GLY A 123 0.84 -8.66 5.46
C GLY A 123 1.12 -9.18 6.86
N ILE A 124 0.82 -8.37 7.86
CA ILE A 124 1.01 -8.67 9.29
C ILE A 124 -0.17 -8.09 10.06
N VAL A 125 -0.67 -8.84 11.05
CA VAL A 125 -1.60 -8.30 12.05
C VAL A 125 -0.84 -8.03 13.34
N ILE A 126 -0.88 -6.79 13.80
CA ILE A 126 -0.21 -6.33 15.02
C ILE A 126 -1.25 -5.98 16.07
N VAL A 127 -1.14 -6.61 17.24
CA VAL A 127 -1.92 -6.25 18.43
C VAL A 127 -0.97 -5.50 19.39
N PRO A 128 -0.97 -4.16 19.39
CA PRO A 128 -0.08 -3.40 20.26
C PRO A 128 -0.67 -3.27 21.67
N ASP A 129 0.16 -3.42 22.69
CA ASP A 129 -0.23 -3.11 24.06
C ASP A 129 -0.24 -1.59 24.34
N THR A 130 -0.72 -1.21 25.52
CA THR A 130 -0.81 0.20 25.96
C THR A 130 0.56 0.91 26.00
N ASN A 131 1.66 0.17 26.20
CA ASN A 131 3.01 0.72 26.26
C ASN A 131 3.56 0.99 24.85
N ALA A 132 3.52 -0.01 23.98
CA ALA A 132 3.99 0.02 22.61
C ALA A 132 3.24 1.05 21.74
N LEU A 133 1.95 1.31 22.05
CA LEU A 133 1.15 2.36 21.40
C LEU A 133 1.74 3.77 21.58
N HIS A 134 2.38 4.09 22.72
CA HIS A 134 2.80 5.47 23.04
C HIS A 134 4.31 5.71 23.07
N ASN A 135 5.10 4.67 23.38
CA ASN A 135 6.55 4.79 23.56
C ASN A 135 7.36 4.94 22.25
N GLY A 136 6.69 4.87 21.10
CA GLY A 136 7.31 4.98 19.78
C GLY A 136 7.75 3.64 19.16
N SER A 137 7.73 2.52 19.89
CA SER A 137 8.11 1.20 19.34
C SER A 137 7.26 0.82 18.14
N VAL A 138 5.93 1.00 18.20
CA VAL A 138 5.04 0.74 17.05
C VAL A 138 5.26 1.76 15.92
N HIS A 139 5.57 3.02 16.23
CA HIS A 139 5.84 4.06 15.22
C HIS A 139 7.09 3.73 14.40
N TRP A 140 8.15 3.28 15.08
CA TRP A 140 9.38 2.80 14.44
C TRP A 140 9.12 1.53 13.62
N LEU A 141 8.42 0.55 14.19
CA LEU A 141 8.11 -0.71 13.52
C LEU A 141 7.32 -0.51 12.22
N LEU A 142 6.32 0.38 12.21
CA LEU A 142 5.56 0.75 11.01
C LEU A 142 6.41 1.46 9.94
N LYS A 143 7.48 2.18 10.33
CA LYS A 143 8.42 2.82 9.40
C LYS A 143 9.41 1.82 8.80
N VAL A 144 9.76 0.77 9.54
CA VAL A 144 10.68 -0.28 9.08
C VAL A 144 9.97 -1.34 8.24
N LEU A 145 8.82 -1.82 8.69
CA LEU A 145 8.02 -2.84 8.01
C LEU A 145 7.08 -2.22 6.94
N ARG A 146 7.63 -1.39 6.04
CA ARG A 146 6.86 -0.69 5.00
C ARG A 146 6.32 -1.57 3.85
N ARG A 147 6.93 -2.74 3.63
CA ARG A 147 6.51 -3.68 2.57
C ARG A 147 5.23 -4.47 2.88
N PRO A 148 5.12 -5.17 4.03
CA PRO A 148 3.90 -5.89 4.38
C PRO A 148 2.73 -4.92 4.63
N ALA A 149 1.52 -5.32 4.22
CA ALA A 149 0.31 -4.63 4.65
C ALA A 149 0.05 -4.88 6.16
N ILE A 150 0.31 -3.87 7.00
CA ILE A 150 0.14 -3.96 8.46
C ILE A 150 -1.26 -3.52 8.87
N TRP A 151 -1.90 -4.36 9.68
CA TRP A 151 -3.16 -4.08 10.37
C TRP A 151 -2.92 -3.91 11.86
N LEU A 152 -3.27 -2.74 12.40
CA LEU A 152 -3.17 -2.42 13.82
C LEU A 152 -4.48 -2.72 14.53
N LEU A 153 -4.44 -3.57 15.55
CA LEU A 153 -5.62 -3.97 16.32
C LEU A 153 -5.47 -3.54 17.79
N PRO A 154 -5.59 -2.23 18.11
CA PRO A 154 -5.64 -1.78 19.49
C PRO A 154 -6.88 -2.35 20.18
N LEU A 155 -6.71 -2.81 21.41
CA LEU A 155 -7.82 -3.32 22.24
C LEU A 155 -8.61 -2.15 22.84
N ALA A 156 -9.93 -2.32 22.95
CA ALA A 156 -10.79 -1.33 23.60
C ALA A 156 -10.36 -1.01 25.06
N ALA A 157 -9.86 -2.00 25.82
CA ALA A 157 -9.35 -1.77 27.19
C ALA A 157 -8.21 -0.73 27.23
N SER A 158 -7.26 -0.79 26.28
CA SER A 158 -6.17 0.19 26.16
C SER A 158 -6.71 1.61 25.89
N LEU A 159 -7.82 1.74 25.15
CA LEU A 159 -8.47 3.03 24.93
C LEU A 159 -9.19 3.54 26.20
N THR A 160 -9.79 2.67 27.00
CA THR A 160 -10.29 3.05 28.34
C THR A 160 -9.16 3.58 29.22
N THR A 161 -7.99 2.92 29.20
CA THR A 161 -6.82 3.38 29.97
C THR A 161 -6.30 4.73 29.48
N VAL A 162 -6.33 5.00 28.17
CA VAL A 162 -6.09 6.35 27.61
C VAL A 162 -7.09 7.39 28.14
N GLN A 163 -8.40 7.08 28.17
CA GLN A 163 -9.43 7.98 28.71
C GLN A 163 -9.22 8.29 30.21
N MET A 164 -8.83 7.28 31.00
CA MET A 164 -8.49 7.48 32.43
C MET A 164 -7.28 8.41 32.61
N ARG A 165 -6.28 8.36 31.72
CA ARG A 165 -5.15 9.30 31.75
C ARG A 165 -5.53 10.72 31.30
N ASP A 166 -6.44 10.90 30.34
CA ASP A 166 -6.97 12.24 30.01
C ASP A 166 -7.73 12.87 31.20
N ALA A 167 -8.59 12.10 31.87
CA ALA A 167 -9.24 12.53 33.11
C ALA A 167 -8.21 12.89 34.21
N THR A 168 -7.11 12.13 34.30
CA THR A 168 -6.00 12.42 35.21
C THR A 168 -5.34 13.76 34.89
N ILE A 169 -5.01 14.05 33.62
CA ILE A 169 -4.40 15.34 33.22
C ILE A 169 -5.29 16.51 33.64
N LYS A 170 -6.60 16.42 33.38
CA LYS A 170 -7.58 17.45 33.76
C LYS A 170 -7.61 17.70 35.27
N ALA A 171 -7.46 16.64 36.09
CA ALA A 171 -7.35 16.79 37.54
C ALA A 171 -6.02 17.42 37.99
N LEU A 172 -4.89 17.12 37.31
CA LEU A 172 -3.57 17.66 37.63
C LEU A 172 -3.44 19.17 37.30
N VAL A 173 -4.08 19.64 36.22
CA VAL A 173 -4.12 21.07 35.85
C VAL A 173 -4.67 21.95 36.98
N ASN A 174 -5.63 21.44 37.76
CA ASN A 174 -6.21 22.15 38.90
C ASN A 174 -5.30 22.17 40.15
N GLN A 175 -4.26 21.33 40.20
CA GLN A 175 -3.37 21.20 41.36
C GLN A 175 -2.04 21.96 41.22
N LYS A 176 -1.50 22.06 40.00
CA LYS A 176 -0.25 22.78 39.69
C LYS A 176 0.95 22.48 40.61
N LYS A 177 1.19 21.21 40.94
CA LYS A 177 2.29 20.82 41.84
C LYS A 177 3.51 20.33 41.04
N PRO A 178 4.73 20.83 41.28
CA PRO A 178 5.95 20.32 40.64
C PRO A 178 6.16 18.82 40.79
N THR A 179 5.70 18.22 41.89
CA THR A 179 5.73 16.77 42.14
C THR A 179 4.95 15.95 41.11
N ASN A 180 4.03 16.57 40.38
CA ASN A 180 3.14 15.89 39.44
C ASN A 180 3.78 15.66 38.06
N ILE A 181 4.95 16.25 37.78
CA ILE A 181 5.66 16.19 36.49
C ILE A 181 5.69 14.78 35.87
N GLY A 182 6.13 13.78 36.63
CA GLY A 182 6.24 12.40 36.16
C GLY A 182 4.91 11.69 35.91
N GLN A 183 3.80 12.17 36.49
CA GLN A 183 2.46 11.66 36.18
C GLN A 183 1.86 12.40 34.99
N ALA A 184 2.08 13.72 34.90
CA ALA A 184 1.62 14.58 33.82
C ALA A 184 2.25 14.19 32.47
N LEU A 185 3.58 14.18 32.38
CA LEU A 185 4.29 13.91 31.12
C LEU A 185 4.00 12.50 30.59
N ARG A 186 3.99 11.48 31.46
CA ARG A 186 3.59 10.10 31.06
C ARG A 186 2.13 10.05 30.59
N SER A 187 1.22 10.76 31.25
CA SER A 187 -0.18 10.80 30.83
C SER A 187 -0.36 11.51 29.49
N ARG A 188 0.31 12.65 29.25
CA ARG A 188 0.29 13.36 27.96
C ARG A 188 0.90 12.52 26.84
N GLY A 189 2.06 11.91 27.11
CA GLY A 189 2.73 10.99 26.20
C GLY A 189 1.85 9.81 25.80
N LEU A 190 1.12 9.20 26.75
CA LEU A 190 0.12 8.17 26.45
C LEU A 190 -1.03 8.72 25.60
N VAL A 191 -1.73 9.75 26.08
CA VAL A 191 -2.95 10.27 25.45
C VAL A 191 -2.67 10.74 24.03
N ASN A 192 -1.68 11.61 23.83
CA ASN A 192 -1.40 12.16 22.52
C ASN A 192 -0.60 11.19 21.63
N GLY A 193 0.35 10.44 22.19
CA GLY A 193 1.17 9.49 21.43
C GLY A 193 0.37 8.30 20.91
N ALA A 194 -0.48 7.68 21.76
CA ALA A 194 -1.31 6.56 21.35
C ALA A 194 -2.45 6.99 20.42
N LEU A 195 -3.16 8.09 20.72
CA LEU A 195 -4.26 8.54 19.86
C LEU A 195 -3.75 9.11 18.53
N GLY A 196 -2.64 9.86 18.53
CA GLY A 196 -2.01 10.34 17.29
C GLY A 196 -1.57 9.20 16.38
N LEU A 197 -0.96 8.14 16.93
CA LEU A 197 -0.65 6.91 16.19
C LEU A 197 -1.88 6.33 15.48
N LEU A 198 -2.98 6.15 16.22
CA LEU A 198 -4.21 5.56 15.71
C LEU A 198 -4.94 6.48 14.72
N GLN A 199 -4.87 7.80 14.90
CA GLN A 199 -5.43 8.77 13.96
C GLN A 199 -4.67 8.79 12.64
N ARG A 200 -3.32 8.90 12.69
CA ARG A 200 -2.43 8.83 11.51
C ARG A 200 -2.55 7.51 10.76
N ASN A 201 -2.84 6.42 11.47
CA ASN A 201 -3.01 5.08 10.90
C ASN A 201 -4.49 4.65 10.80
N ARG A 202 -5.46 5.57 10.85
CA ARG A 202 -6.90 5.23 10.92
C ARG A 202 -7.37 4.27 9.82
N SER A 203 -6.80 4.36 8.62
CA SER A 203 -7.10 3.45 7.49
C SER A 203 -6.55 2.03 7.62
N ARG A 204 -5.68 1.78 8.60
CA ARG A 204 -5.00 0.51 8.89
C ARG A 204 -5.28 0.02 10.32
N SER A 205 -5.95 0.83 11.14
CA SER A 205 -6.27 0.50 12.52
C SER A 205 -7.75 0.13 12.66
N GLN A 206 -8.03 -1.05 13.17
CA GLN A 206 -9.37 -1.49 13.56
C GLN A 206 -9.37 -1.70 15.08
N VAL A 207 -10.10 -0.87 15.81
CA VAL A 207 -10.31 -1.08 17.25
C VAL A 207 -11.06 -2.38 17.42
N VAL A 208 -10.54 -3.28 18.26
CA VAL A 208 -11.23 -4.53 18.57
C VAL A 208 -11.91 -4.40 19.92
N GLU A 209 -13.24 -4.44 19.87
CA GLU A 209 -14.08 -4.45 21.06
C GLU A 209 -13.93 -5.77 21.81
N LEU A 210 -13.88 -5.67 23.14
CA LEU A 210 -13.83 -6.84 24.01
C LEU A 210 -15.25 -7.32 24.31
N ASP A 211 -15.38 -8.59 24.67
CA ASP A 211 -16.63 -9.08 25.27
C ASP A 211 -16.96 -8.21 26.50
N PRO A 212 -18.15 -7.57 26.57
CA PRO A 212 -18.53 -6.70 27.68
C PRO A 212 -18.52 -7.38 29.06
N SER A 213 -18.54 -8.72 29.11
CA SER A 213 -18.36 -9.48 30.36
C SER A 213 -16.95 -9.31 30.96
N LEU A 214 -15.92 -9.18 30.13
CA LEU A 214 -14.52 -9.01 30.55
C LEU A 214 -14.26 -7.61 31.13
N LEU A 215 -14.95 -6.58 30.61
CA LEU A 215 -14.83 -5.20 31.10
C LEU A 215 -15.30 -5.05 32.56
N ARG A 216 -16.05 -6.00 33.12
CA ARG A 216 -16.46 -6.01 34.54
C ARG A 216 -15.27 -6.14 35.51
N TYR A 217 -14.13 -6.64 35.04
CA TYR A 217 -12.90 -6.75 35.83
C TYR A 217 -12.06 -5.47 35.80
N GLN A 218 -12.30 -4.55 34.84
CA GLN A 218 -11.67 -3.24 34.79
C GLN A 218 -12.29 -2.33 35.86
N LYS A 219 -11.78 -2.42 37.09
CA LYS A 219 -12.19 -1.53 38.18
C LYS A 219 -11.82 -0.09 37.83
N THR A 220 -12.83 0.77 37.67
CA THR A 220 -12.62 2.22 37.74
C THR A 220 -11.98 2.54 39.10
N ALA A 221 -10.92 3.35 39.09
CA ALA A 221 -10.13 3.68 40.28
C ALA A 221 -11.00 4.36 41.36
N SER A 222 -11.57 3.54 42.25
CA SER A 222 -12.35 3.99 43.38
C SER A 222 -11.42 4.40 44.52
N SER A 223 -11.79 5.43 45.25
CA SER A 223 -11.01 6.08 46.32
C SER A 223 -10.85 5.26 47.60
N SER A 224 -10.81 3.93 47.49
CA SER A 224 -10.96 2.97 48.58
C SER A 224 -9.80 1.97 48.66
N GLY A 225 -8.61 2.46 48.98
CA GLY A 225 -7.57 1.73 49.73
C GLY A 225 -7.05 0.37 49.23
N SER A 226 -7.42 -0.10 48.03
CA SER A 226 -6.88 -1.34 47.46
C SER A 226 -5.50 -1.10 46.87
N ASP A 227 -4.58 -2.04 47.10
CA ASP A 227 -3.22 -2.04 46.59
C ASP A 227 -3.20 -1.80 45.07
N PRO A 228 -2.47 -0.79 44.54
CA PRO A 228 -2.42 -0.55 43.10
C PRO A 228 -1.87 -1.77 42.32
N ASP A 229 -0.97 -2.53 42.94
CA ASP A 229 -0.41 -3.76 42.35
C ASP A 229 -1.49 -4.83 42.07
N GLN A 230 -2.66 -4.79 42.73
CA GLN A 230 -3.78 -5.69 42.43
C GLN A 230 -4.69 -5.24 41.28
N SER A 231 -4.73 -3.95 40.92
CA SER A 231 -5.45 -3.53 39.71
C SER A 231 -4.69 -3.94 38.45
N ASP A 232 -3.37 -3.77 38.49
CA ASP A 232 -2.52 -3.89 37.31
C ASP A 232 -2.43 -5.36 36.83
N VAL A 233 -2.35 -6.33 37.75
CA VAL A 233 -2.41 -7.78 37.42
C VAL A 233 -3.74 -8.18 36.76
N LEU A 234 -4.86 -7.55 37.15
CA LEU A 234 -6.17 -7.82 36.54
C LEU A 234 -6.33 -7.12 35.18
N GLU A 235 -5.75 -5.93 35.00
CA GLU A 235 -5.70 -5.24 33.70
C GLU A 235 -4.82 -6.00 32.70
N ASP A 236 -3.64 -6.47 33.11
CA ASP A 236 -2.75 -7.29 32.27
C ASP A 236 -3.42 -8.62 31.88
N ARG A 237 -4.09 -9.30 32.83
CA ARG A 237 -4.83 -10.54 32.49
C ARG A 237 -5.98 -10.27 31.53
N LEU A 238 -6.72 -9.17 31.71
CA LEU A 238 -7.76 -8.72 30.79
C LEU A 238 -7.19 -8.46 29.38
N ILE A 239 -6.02 -7.81 29.28
CA ILE A 239 -5.31 -7.57 28.02
C ILE A 239 -4.88 -8.89 27.36
N ILE A 240 -4.36 -9.85 28.11
CA ILE A 240 -3.95 -11.17 27.59
C ILE A 240 -5.16 -11.98 27.10
N GLU A 241 -6.25 -12.04 27.87
CA GLU A 241 -7.46 -12.76 27.46
C GLU A 241 -8.16 -12.10 26.27
N ALA A 242 -8.13 -10.77 26.20
CA ALA A 242 -8.51 -10.01 25.03
C ALA A 242 -7.67 -10.38 23.80
N ILE A 243 -6.33 -10.32 23.89
CA ILE A 243 -5.41 -10.76 22.83
C ILE A 243 -5.79 -12.18 22.37
N GLN A 244 -5.93 -13.13 23.29
CA GLN A 244 -6.28 -14.51 22.94
C GLN A 244 -7.64 -14.63 22.26
N SER A 245 -8.65 -13.83 22.65
CA SER A 245 -9.97 -13.81 22.02
C SER A 245 -9.88 -13.28 20.58
N VAL A 246 -9.16 -12.18 20.38
CA VAL A 246 -8.91 -11.58 19.06
C VAL A 246 -8.13 -12.54 18.16
N LEU A 247 -7.08 -13.19 18.67
CA LEU A 247 -6.32 -14.19 17.93
C LEU A 247 -7.11 -15.47 17.63
N ARG A 248 -8.05 -15.88 18.50
CA ARG A 248 -8.95 -17.04 18.26
C ARG A 248 -10.04 -16.74 17.24
N THR A 249 -10.62 -15.54 17.27
CA THR A 249 -11.70 -15.12 16.37
C THR A 249 -11.19 -14.80 14.95
N MET A 250 -10.01 -14.20 14.84
CA MET A 250 -9.36 -13.96 13.54
C MET A 250 -8.83 -15.25 12.90
N ARG A 251 -9.66 -15.86 12.05
CA ARG A 251 -9.29 -16.95 11.14
C ARG A 251 -8.44 -16.48 9.96
N SER A 252 -7.32 -15.83 10.24
CA SER A 252 -6.34 -15.40 9.23
C SER A 252 -5.12 -16.32 9.21
N ARG A 253 -4.54 -16.51 8.01
CA ARG A 253 -3.21 -17.12 7.81
C ARG A 253 -2.09 -16.07 7.85
N THR A 254 -2.42 -14.79 7.88
CA THR A 254 -1.48 -13.69 8.08
C THR A 254 -0.78 -13.86 9.43
N PRO A 255 0.55 -13.68 9.52
CA PRO A 255 1.26 -13.71 10.80
C PRO A 255 0.66 -12.67 11.75
N ARG A 256 0.42 -13.10 12.99
CA ARG A 256 -0.13 -12.28 14.05
C ARG A 256 0.95 -12.09 15.10
N ARG A 257 1.22 -10.86 15.50
CA ARG A 257 2.23 -10.52 16.50
C ARG A 257 1.62 -9.60 17.54
N VAL A 258 1.75 -9.96 18.81
CA VAL A 258 1.57 -8.97 19.87
C VAL A 258 2.82 -8.11 19.90
N VAL A 259 2.69 -6.79 19.94
CA VAL A 259 3.84 -5.89 20.09
C VAL A 259 3.77 -5.27 21.48
N THR A 260 4.81 -5.48 22.26
CA THR A 260 4.96 -4.96 23.62
C THR A 260 6.38 -4.45 23.83
N SER A 261 6.57 -3.55 24.79
CA SER A 261 7.87 -3.14 25.30
C SER A 261 8.06 -3.53 26.77
N ASP A 262 7.15 -4.33 27.33
CA ASP A 262 7.25 -4.84 28.69
C ASP A 262 7.73 -6.29 28.68
N VAL A 263 8.83 -6.56 29.39
CA VAL A 263 9.48 -7.87 29.45
C VAL A 263 8.59 -8.90 30.16
N ASN A 264 7.82 -8.49 31.17
CA ASN A 264 6.95 -9.39 31.91
C ASN A 264 5.73 -9.76 31.06
N VAL A 265 5.11 -8.78 30.40
CA VAL A 265 4.01 -9.03 29.45
C VAL A 265 4.47 -9.95 28.32
N ALA A 266 5.63 -9.69 27.72
CA ALA A 266 6.20 -10.56 26.68
C ALA A 266 6.37 -12.01 27.15
N ARG A 267 7.00 -12.21 28.31
CA ARG A 267 7.22 -13.56 28.88
C ARG A 267 5.93 -14.30 29.20
N VAL A 268 4.89 -13.60 29.66
CA VAL A 268 3.58 -14.23 29.93
C VAL A 268 2.86 -14.60 28.63
N LEU A 269 2.90 -13.73 27.61
CA LEU A 269 2.33 -14.03 26.29
C LEU A 269 3.02 -15.24 25.63
N GLU A 270 4.35 -15.29 25.66
CA GLU A 270 5.12 -16.44 25.15
C GLU A 270 4.80 -17.74 25.91
N ALA A 271 4.67 -17.68 27.24
CA ALA A 271 4.28 -18.82 28.06
C ALA A 271 2.85 -19.32 27.77
N GLU A 272 1.95 -18.42 27.36
CA GLU A 272 0.59 -18.73 26.87
C GLU A 272 0.57 -19.13 25.38
N GLY A 273 1.74 -19.28 24.73
CA GLY A 273 1.86 -19.73 23.34
C GLY A 273 1.54 -18.66 22.28
N ILE A 274 1.62 -17.38 22.65
CA ILE A 274 1.29 -16.25 21.78
C ILE A 274 2.58 -15.66 21.18
N GLU A 275 2.69 -15.70 19.84
CA GLU A 275 3.81 -15.11 19.12
C GLU A 275 3.90 -13.59 19.39
N THR A 276 4.98 -13.18 20.04
CA THR A 276 5.19 -11.82 20.55
C THR A 276 6.44 -11.20 19.94
N LEU A 277 6.41 -9.90 19.71
CA LEU A 277 7.53 -9.09 19.25
C LEU A 277 7.84 -8.07 20.35
N PHE A 278 8.79 -8.44 21.22
CA PHE A 278 9.28 -7.55 22.26
C PHE A 278 10.22 -6.50 21.64
N ILE A 279 9.82 -5.22 21.68
CA ILE A 279 10.63 -4.10 21.20
C ILE A 279 10.99 -3.23 22.40
N PRO A 280 12.27 -3.20 22.84
CA PRO A 280 12.65 -2.47 24.03
C PRO A 280 12.37 -0.98 23.90
N THR A 281 11.99 -0.35 25.02
CA THR A 281 11.68 1.09 25.06
C THR A 281 12.88 1.92 24.59
N ILE A 282 12.61 2.80 23.64
CA ILE A 282 13.62 3.62 22.96
C ILE A 282 14.08 4.75 23.90
N GLN A 283 15.39 4.86 24.09
CA GLN A 283 16.01 5.86 24.98
C GLN A 283 16.97 6.76 24.21
N ILE A 284 17.03 8.04 24.58
CA ILE A 284 18.06 8.97 24.11
C ILE A 284 19.38 8.66 24.83
N GLY A 285 20.46 8.49 24.07
CA GLY A 285 21.81 8.42 24.62
C GLY A 285 22.34 9.80 25.04
N ASP A 286 23.61 9.84 25.45
CA ASP A 286 24.31 11.11 25.72
C ASP A 286 24.92 11.74 24.45
N SER A 287 24.86 11.04 23.31
CA SER A 287 25.24 11.56 22.00
C SER A 287 24.17 12.49 21.41
N SER A 288 24.61 13.47 20.63
CA SER A 288 23.71 14.28 19.79
C SER A 288 22.96 13.45 18.75
N VAL A 289 21.69 13.79 18.50
CA VAL A 289 20.78 13.08 17.58
C VAL A 289 20.66 13.87 16.27
N GLU A 290 21.01 13.26 15.14
CA GLU A 290 20.84 13.87 13.82
C GLU A 290 19.37 13.80 13.34
N CYS A 291 18.92 14.79 12.57
CA CYS A 291 17.57 14.83 12.01
C CYS A 291 17.28 13.74 10.96
N LEU A 292 18.33 13.11 10.44
CA LEU A 292 18.32 12.09 9.39
C LEU A 292 19.32 10.99 9.77
N ARG A 293 18.94 9.73 9.60
CA ARG A 293 19.79 8.56 9.81
C ARG A 293 19.51 7.52 8.74
N TYR A 294 20.50 6.69 8.40
CA TYR A 294 20.24 5.49 7.60
C TYR A 294 19.70 4.38 8.51
N ASP A 295 18.59 3.75 8.11
CA ASP A 295 18.04 2.58 8.80
C ASP A 295 18.35 1.32 7.97
N PRO A 296 19.20 0.38 8.47
CA PRO A 296 19.66 -0.75 7.69
C PRO A 296 18.57 -1.79 7.44
N ILE A 297 17.54 -1.86 8.29
CA ILE A 297 16.43 -2.81 8.15
C ILE A 297 15.44 -2.29 7.10
N ALA A 298 15.09 -1.00 7.18
CA ALA A 298 14.27 -0.33 6.16
C ALA A 298 15.02 -0.10 4.84
N ARG A 299 16.35 -0.21 4.84
CA ARG A 299 17.28 0.08 3.73
C ARG A 299 17.10 1.47 3.12
N MET A 300 16.82 2.46 3.97
CA MET A 300 16.56 3.83 3.54
C MET A 300 16.90 4.85 4.62
N PHE A 301 17.02 6.11 4.23
CA PHE A 301 17.12 7.21 5.18
C PHE A 301 15.77 7.47 5.85
N LEU A 302 15.78 7.46 7.18
CA LEU A 302 14.66 7.85 8.04
C LEU A 302 15.02 9.13 8.79
N GLY A 303 14.04 10.01 8.98
CA GLY A 303 14.25 11.29 9.65
C GLY A 303 12.94 12.01 9.90
N ALA A 304 13.03 13.21 10.50
CA ALA A 304 11.89 14.07 10.72
C ALA A 304 12.25 15.54 10.40
N PRO A 305 11.45 16.27 9.61
CA PRO A 305 11.64 17.70 9.46
C PRO A 305 11.41 18.41 10.81
N LEU A 306 12.02 19.59 10.98
CA LEU A 306 11.97 20.31 12.26
C LEU A 306 10.54 20.58 12.73
N SER A 307 9.63 20.89 11.80
CA SER A 307 8.20 21.06 12.07
C SER A 307 7.56 19.83 12.72
N ALA A 308 7.85 18.62 12.22
CA ALA A 308 7.34 17.37 12.76
C ALA A 308 7.93 17.04 14.15
N LEU A 309 9.22 17.34 14.37
CA LEU A 309 9.85 17.21 15.68
C LEU A 309 9.17 18.13 16.72
N LEU A 310 9.01 19.42 16.40
CA LEU A 310 8.36 20.35 17.33
C LEU A 310 6.87 20.00 17.56
N TRP A 311 6.19 19.41 16.56
CA TRP A 311 4.84 18.84 16.71
C TRP A 311 4.80 17.71 17.75
N GLU A 312 5.71 16.74 17.67
CA GLU A 312 5.79 15.63 18.63
C GLU A 312 6.12 16.10 20.04
N LEU A 313 7.00 17.10 20.17
CA LEU A 313 7.34 17.70 21.45
C LEU A 313 6.15 18.45 22.05
N ALA A 314 5.38 19.21 21.25
CA ALA A 314 4.17 19.89 21.73
C ALA A 314 3.10 18.90 22.21
N HIS A 315 2.95 17.77 21.52
CA HIS A 315 2.07 16.68 21.96
C HIS A 315 2.58 15.98 23.23
N GLY A 316 3.90 15.82 23.43
CA GLY A 316 4.47 15.23 24.64
C GLY A 316 4.41 16.13 25.87
N PHE A 317 4.75 17.42 25.71
CA PHE A 317 5.00 18.36 26.81
C PHE A 317 3.90 19.43 26.99
N GLY A 318 2.86 19.45 26.16
CA GLY A 318 1.75 20.40 26.24
C GLY A 318 1.97 21.66 25.42
N SER A 319 3.00 22.46 25.75
CA SER A 319 3.42 23.61 24.97
C SER A 319 4.94 23.67 24.81
N ILE A 320 5.40 24.07 23.63
CA ILE A 320 6.82 24.21 23.26
C ILE A 320 7.08 25.59 22.68
N ARG A 321 8.24 26.16 22.98
CA ARG A 321 8.80 27.28 22.23
C ARG A 321 10.21 27.01 21.74
N LEU A 322 10.49 27.50 20.54
CA LEU A 322 11.81 27.54 19.92
C LEU A 322 12.37 28.96 20.08
N ARG A 323 13.57 29.10 20.64
CA ARG A 323 14.23 30.39 20.85
C ARG A 323 15.56 30.50 20.14
N ARG A 324 15.95 31.70 19.76
CA ARG A 324 17.26 32.05 19.19
C ARG A 324 17.73 33.35 19.82
N ALA A 325 18.95 33.38 20.37
CA ALA A 325 19.54 34.57 21.02
C ALA A 325 18.67 35.25 22.12
N GLY A 326 17.67 34.54 22.66
CA GLY A 326 16.71 35.05 23.64
C GLY A 326 15.29 35.25 23.08
N ASP A 327 15.15 35.52 21.79
CA ASP A 327 13.85 35.77 21.15
C ASP A 327 13.11 34.47 20.85
N THR A 328 11.77 34.52 20.91
CA THR A 328 10.91 33.38 20.56
C THR A 328 10.62 33.38 19.06
N VAL A 329 11.13 32.35 18.38
CA VAL A 329 11.00 32.16 16.93
C VAL A 329 9.70 31.42 16.58
N ALA A 330 9.33 30.45 17.42
CA ALA A 330 8.08 29.71 17.29
C ALA A 330 7.54 29.34 18.68
N HIS A 331 6.22 29.33 18.81
CA HIS A 331 5.48 28.83 19.97
C HIS A 331 4.34 27.94 19.48
N LEU A 332 4.24 26.72 20.01
CA LEU A 332 3.29 25.70 19.62
C LEU A 332 2.58 25.20 20.89
N ASP A 333 1.28 25.43 21.02
CA ASP A 333 0.46 24.92 22.12
C ASP A 333 -0.53 23.83 21.65
N CYS A 334 -0.54 22.69 22.35
CA CYS A 334 -1.45 21.59 22.11
C CYS A 334 -2.77 21.71 22.89
N TYR A 335 -2.83 22.53 23.95
CA TYR A 335 -3.93 22.57 24.92
C TYR A 335 -4.55 23.97 25.11
N TRP A 336 -4.92 24.62 24.01
CA TRP A 336 -5.58 25.93 24.03
C TRP A 336 -7.11 25.84 24.31
N PRO A 337 -7.74 26.92 24.83
CA PRO A 337 -9.19 26.97 25.06
C PRO A 337 -10.02 26.81 23.77
N GLY A 338 -11.04 25.95 23.80
CA GLY A 338 -11.91 25.69 22.66
C GLY A 338 -11.35 24.71 21.62
N LYS A 339 -10.38 23.87 21.98
CA LYS A 339 -9.97 22.73 21.14
C LYS A 339 -11.09 21.69 21.06
N THR A 340 -11.51 21.33 19.84
CA THR A 340 -12.64 20.42 19.56
C THR A 340 -12.14 19.01 19.17
N PRO A 341 -13.02 17.99 19.14
CA PRO A 341 -12.65 16.66 18.62
C PRO A 341 -12.11 16.68 17.18
N SER A 342 -12.60 17.60 16.32
CA SER A 342 -12.10 17.74 14.95
C SER A 342 -10.70 18.38 14.89
N HIS A 343 -10.36 19.25 15.85
CA HIS A 343 -8.99 19.76 16.00
C HIS A 343 -8.03 18.67 16.47
N TRP A 344 -8.47 17.78 17.38
CA TRP A 344 -7.70 16.60 17.78
C TRP A 344 -7.47 15.66 16.60
N SER A 345 -8.51 15.28 15.84
CA SER A 345 -8.38 14.35 14.71
C SER A 345 -7.51 14.85 13.54
N LYS A 346 -7.18 16.16 13.53
CA LYS A 346 -6.30 16.81 12.54
C LYS A 346 -4.95 17.24 13.15
N GLU A 347 -4.67 16.83 14.38
CA GLU A 347 -3.48 17.20 15.17
C GLU A 347 -3.15 18.70 15.12
N ILE A 348 -4.19 19.54 15.19
CA ILE A 348 -4.05 20.99 15.15
C ILE A 348 -3.36 21.47 16.43
N LEU A 349 -2.48 22.47 16.27
CA LEU A 349 -1.84 23.24 17.34
C LEU A 349 -2.21 24.72 17.20
N ASP A 350 -2.20 25.45 18.33
CA ASP A 350 -2.25 26.92 18.30
C ASP A 350 -0.80 27.42 18.18
N CYS A 351 -0.48 27.98 17.01
CA CYS A 351 0.87 28.36 16.64
C CYS A 351 1.05 29.88 16.56
N ASN A 352 2.21 30.34 16.99
CA ASN A 352 2.70 31.69 16.75
C ASN A 352 4.15 31.59 16.24
N PHE A 353 4.44 32.23 15.11
CA PHE A 353 5.77 32.26 14.50
C PHE A 353 6.20 33.72 14.37
N SER A 354 7.45 34.03 14.72
CA SER A 354 8.06 35.31 14.35
C SER A 354 8.19 35.37 12.82
N GLU A 355 7.86 36.50 12.20
CA GLU A 355 8.14 36.70 10.78
C GLU A 355 9.66 36.54 10.51
N PRO A 356 10.06 35.81 9.46
CA PRO A 356 11.47 35.67 9.12
C PRO A 356 12.01 37.02 8.63
N ILE A 357 13.08 37.51 9.27
CA ILE A 357 13.82 38.71 8.84
C ILE A 357 14.44 38.39 7.46
N ALA A 358 13.78 38.87 6.41
CA ALA A 358 14.14 38.59 5.03
C ALA A 358 15.12 39.64 4.47
N ASP A 359 16.40 39.50 4.81
CA ASP A 359 17.49 40.21 4.13
C ASP A 359 18.33 39.22 3.30
N ILE A 360 17.88 38.97 2.06
CA ILE A 360 18.72 38.43 0.98
C ILE A 360 18.52 39.35 -0.23
N PRO A 361 19.54 40.15 -0.62
CA PRO A 361 19.40 41.08 -1.73
C PRO A 361 19.28 40.29 -3.04
N THR A 362 18.10 40.37 -3.66
CA THR A 362 17.81 39.69 -4.92
C THR A 362 17.97 40.68 -6.08
N SER A 363 19.23 40.99 -6.43
CA SER A 363 19.58 41.82 -7.57
C SER A 363 20.33 41.01 -8.62
N ILE A 364 19.57 40.36 -9.51
CA ILE A 364 20.05 39.92 -10.82
C ILE A 364 19.04 40.43 -11.84
N GLU A 365 19.47 41.38 -12.67
CA GLU A 365 18.71 41.89 -13.80
C GLU A 365 18.57 40.79 -14.86
N THR A 366 17.37 40.62 -15.43
CA THR A 366 17.14 39.79 -16.61
C THR A 366 16.46 40.65 -17.68
N PRO A 367 17.01 40.75 -18.91
CA PRO A 367 16.45 41.62 -19.94
C PRO A 367 15.14 41.07 -20.52
N SER A 368 14.20 41.98 -20.78
CA SER A 368 12.88 41.67 -21.33
C SER A 368 12.91 41.41 -22.85
N PRO A 369 12.19 40.39 -23.34
CA PRO A 369 11.69 40.33 -24.71
C PRO A 369 10.24 40.86 -24.78
N ALA A 370 9.92 41.53 -25.88
CA ALA A 370 8.70 42.32 -26.05
C ALA A 370 7.40 41.51 -26.10
N SER A 371 6.31 42.15 -25.66
CA SER A 371 4.94 41.69 -25.91
C SER A 371 4.40 42.28 -27.21
N GLU A 372 3.75 41.47 -28.05
CA GLU A 372 2.77 41.95 -29.02
C GLU A 372 1.41 41.30 -28.76
N THR A 373 0.42 42.16 -28.50
CA THR A 373 -0.99 41.85 -28.23
C THR A 373 -1.79 41.57 -29.50
N VAL A 374 -2.64 40.54 -29.48
CA VAL A 374 -3.86 40.47 -30.32
C VAL A 374 -5.04 39.87 -29.53
N GLN A 375 -6.02 40.73 -29.21
CA GLN A 375 -7.45 40.40 -29.00
C GLN A 375 -8.19 40.60 -30.36
N PRO A 376 -9.49 40.25 -30.58
CA PRO A 376 -10.62 40.00 -29.65
C PRO A 376 -11.37 38.66 -30.02
N ALA A 377 -12.66 38.36 -29.75
CA ALA A 377 -13.83 39.08 -29.18
C ALA A 377 -14.86 38.08 -28.57
N ASP A 378 -15.82 38.61 -27.80
CA ASP A 378 -17.11 37.97 -27.48
C ASP A 378 -18.11 38.04 -28.66
N VAL A 379 -18.99 37.03 -28.77
CA VAL A 379 -20.37 37.20 -29.27
C VAL A 379 -21.30 36.28 -28.45
N SER A 380 -22.46 36.82 -28.04
CA SER A 380 -23.49 36.16 -27.23
C SER A 380 -24.81 35.99 -28.00
N GLU A 381 -25.87 35.50 -27.33
CA GLU A 381 -27.29 35.39 -27.77
C GLU A 381 -27.69 34.12 -28.57
N LYS A 382 -28.94 33.59 -28.55
CA LYS A 382 -30.04 33.46 -27.55
C LYS A 382 -31.23 32.70 -28.21
N SER A 383 -32.30 32.43 -27.42
CA SER A 383 -33.67 32.04 -27.85
C SER A 383 -33.85 30.55 -28.25
N ASN A 384 -34.74 29.78 -27.60
CA ASN A 384 -36.22 29.64 -27.72
C ASN A 384 -36.61 28.54 -28.75
N ALA A 385 -37.69 27.75 -28.62
CA ALA A 385 -38.59 27.38 -27.51
C ALA A 385 -39.49 26.20 -27.99
N SER A 386 -40.10 25.44 -27.05
CA SER A 386 -41.40 24.71 -27.14
C SER A 386 -41.76 23.78 -28.33
N GLY A 387 -42.36 22.60 -28.06
CA GLY A 387 -43.28 21.96 -29.01
C GLY A 387 -43.48 20.44 -28.93
N ASP A 388 -44.37 19.99 -28.04
CA ASP A 388 -45.35 18.89 -28.17
C ASP A 388 -45.01 17.44 -28.64
N ALA A 389 -45.65 16.49 -27.95
CA ALA A 389 -45.88 15.09 -28.35
C ALA A 389 -47.24 14.96 -29.10
N PRO A 390 -47.74 13.79 -29.60
CA PRO A 390 -48.02 12.61 -28.76
C PRO A 390 -47.93 11.20 -29.42
N ALA A 391 -48.18 10.22 -28.54
CA ALA A 391 -48.57 8.80 -28.68
C ALA A 391 -49.00 8.18 -30.03
N ASN A 392 -48.65 6.89 -30.18
CA ASN A 392 -49.52 5.73 -30.47
C ASN A 392 -48.61 4.48 -30.51
N ASP A 393 -49.03 3.23 -30.37
CA ASP A 393 -50.04 2.51 -29.58
C ASP A 393 -49.70 1.00 -29.85
N ALA A 394 -50.21 0.07 -29.04
CA ALA A 394 -49.81 -1.36 -29.05
C ALA A 394 -50.49 -2.18 -30.22
N PRO A 395 -50.48 -3.55 -30.33
CA PRO A 395 -50.12 -4.56 -29.32
C PRO A 395 -49.43 -5.89 -29.78
N ASN A 396 -49.02 -6.67 -28.76
CA ASN A 396 -48.89 -8.13 -28.63
C ASN A 396 -49.17 -9.08 -29.80
N GLN A 397 -48.35 -10.15 -29.89
CA GLN A 397 -48.89 -11.53 -29.77
C GLN A 397 -47.86 -12.56 -29.27
N HIS A 398 -48.33 -13.50 -28.43
CA HIS A 398 -47.65 -14.74 -28.03
C HIS A 398 -47.54 -15.73 -29.22
N VAL A 399 -46.63 -16.72 -29.13
CA VAL A 399 -46.91 -18.17 -29.24
C VAL A 399 -45.60 -18.99 -29.14
N THR A 400 -45.52 -19.83 -28.11
CA THR A 400 -44.77 -21.11 -28.06
C THR A 400 -45.74 -22.24 -28.47
N PRO A 401 -45.34 -23.48 -28.85
CA PRO A 401 -44.22 -24.27 -28.28
C PRO A 401 -43.51 -25.27 -29.24
N SER A 402 -42.74 -26.21 -28.67
CA SER A 402 -42.53 -27.62 -29.11
C SER A 402 -41.77 -27.88 -30.43
N ASN A 403 -41.01 -28.98 -30.62
CA ASN A 403 -40.63 -30.10 -29.74
C ASN A 403 -39.33 -30.78 -30.28
N GLU A 404 -38.77 -31.73 -29.51
CA GLU A 404 -38.31 -33.10 -29.88
C GLU A 404 -38.07 -33.45 -31.38
N ASP A 405 -37.20 -34.38 -31.77
CA ASP A 405 -36.06 -35.10 -31.19
C ASP A 405 -35.41 -35.89 -32.35
N GLU A 406 -34.17 -36.37 -32.18
CA GLU A 406 -33.62 -37.50 -32.97
C GLU A 406 -33.61 -37.33 -34.54
N THR A 407 -33.07 -38.23 -35.38
CA THR A 407 -32.15 -39.36 -35.20
C THR A 407 -31.11 -39.36 -36.35
N GLN A 408 -29.90 -39.80 -36.02
CA GLN A 408 -29.00 -40.69 -36.76
C GLN A 408 -29.12 -40.96 -38.29
N ASN A 409 -27.92 -41.14 -38.88
CA ASN A 409 -27.47 -42.25 -39.76
C ASN A 409 -27.28 -42.07 -41.29
N THR A 410 -26.09 -42.52 -41.73
CA THR A 410 -25.77 -43.27 -42.99
C THR A 410 -25.90 -42.55 -44.35
N THR A 411 -25.13 -42.85 -45.43
CA THR A 411 -23.77 -43.39 -45.69
C THR A 411 -23.44 -43.08 -47.18
N THR A 412 -22.19 -43.30 -47.63
CA THR A 412 -21.77 -43.58 -49.04
C THR A 412 -21.87 -42.43 -50.07
N VAL A 413 -20.74 -41.90 -50.54
CA VAL A 413 -19.90 -42.35 -51.70
C VAL A 413 -20.48 -41.97 -53.07
N VAL A 414 -19.78 -41.08 -53.80
CA VAL A 414 -19.45 -41.19 -55.24
C VAL A 414 -18.09 -40.51 -55.49
N ASP A 415 -17.29 -41.09 -56.40
CA ASP A 415 -15.99 -40.61 -56.92
C ASP A 415 -16.01 -39.24 -57.64
N GLY A 416 -14.83 -38.62 -57.83
CA GLY A 416 -14.73 -37.42 -58.68
C GLY A 416 -13.37 -36.76 -58.91
N SER A 417 -12.53 -37.36 -59.76
CA SER A 417 -11.48 -36.71 -60.58
C SER A 417 -10.09 -36.36 -60.00
N VAL A 418 -9.10 -36.75 -60.81
CA VAL A 418 -7.64 -36.67 -60.65
C VAL A 418 -7.09 -35.30 -61.06
N GLY A 419 -6.09 -34.78 -60.33
CA GLY A 419 -5.27 -33.61 -60.69
C GLY A 419 -3.87 -33.67 -60.05
N PRO A 420 -2.81 -33.12 -60.66
CA PRO A 420 -1.47 -33.69 -60.56
C PRO A 420 -0.65 -33.38 -59.29
N SER A 421 0.25 -34.31 -59.00
CA SER A 421 1.12 -34.41 -57.83
C SER A 421 2.21 -33.34 -57.71
N ARG A 422 2.37 -32.78 -56.49
CA ARG A 422 3.65 -32.28 -55.96
C ARG A 422 4.13 -33.22 -54.84
N PRO A 423 5.45 -33.42 -54.65
CA PRO A 423 5.97 -34.45 -53.74
C PRO A 423 5.76 -34.06 -52.27
N ARG A 424 4.80 -34.72 -51.60
CA ARG A 424 4.69 -34.69 -50.13
C ARG A 424 5.77 -35.57 -49.52
N SER A 425 6.77 -34.95 -48.87
CA SER A 425 7.68 -35.65 -47.96
C SER A 425 6.87 -36.24 -46.79
N LYS A 426 7.09 -37.53 -46.48
CA LYS A 426 6.44 -38.20 -45.35
C LYS A 426 6.99 -37.61 -44.04
N PRO A 427 6.16 -37.07 -43.13
CA PRO A 427 6.64 -36.67 -41.81
C PRO A 427 6.95 -37.94 -40.99
N LYS A 428 8.22 -38.19 -40.69
CA LYS A 428 8.63 -39.25 -39.77
C LYS A 428 8.02 -38.97 -38.39
N THR A 429 7.16 -39.88 -37.92
CA THR A 429 6.60 -39.85 -36.56
C THR A 429 7.66 -40.29 -35.55
N GLY A 430 8.43 -39.32 -35.03
CA GLY A 430 9.22 -39.51 -33.83
C GLY A 430 8.35 -39.61 -32.56
N PRO A 431 8.90 -40.12 -31.44
CA PRO A 431 8.18 -40.27 -30.18
C PRO A 431 7.75 -38.91 -29.61
N ILE A 432 6.63 -38.90 -28.88
CA ILE A 432 6.04 -37.70 -28.29
C ILE A 432 6.83 -37.32 -27.04
N LEU A 433 7.75 -36.37 -27.20
CA LEU A 433 8.62 -35.82 -26.16
C LEU A 433 8.08 -34.48 -25.61
N PRO A 434 8.46 -34.07 -24.38
CA PRO A 434 7.97 -32.82 -23.78
C PRO A 434 8.37 -31.60 -24.61
N ARG A 435 7.44 -30.64 -24.73
CA ARG A 435 7.55 -29.46 -25.62
C ARG A 435 7.59 -28.15 -24.81
N ALA A 436 8.32 -27.13 -25.29
CA ALA A 436 8.62 -25.88 -24.56
C ALA A 436 7.38 -25.07 -24.12
N SER A 437 7.53 -24.21 -23.11
CA SER A 437 6.49 -23.28 -22.63
C SER A 437 6.76 -21.85 -23.12
N LEU A 438 5.74 -20.99 -23.16
CA LEU A 438 5.89 -19.58 -23.55
C LEU A 438 6.92 -18.81 -22.69
N PRO A 439 6.93 -18.91 -21.34
CA PRO A 439 7.97 -18.26 -20.53
C PRO A 439 9.39 -18.73 -20.88
N ALA A 440 9.57 -20.04 -21.13
CA ALA A 440 10.87 -20.58 -21.53
C ALA A 440 11.30 -20.08 -22.91
N ALA A 441 10.36 -19.97 -23.86
CA ALA A 441 10.64 -19.41 -25.18
C ALA A 441 11.06 -17.93 -25.11
N MET A 442 10.39 -17.12 -24.29
CA MET A 442 10.81 -15.72 -24.08
C MET A 442 12.19 -15.62 -23.39
N LYS A 443 12.49 -16.46 -22.39
CA LYS A 443 13.84 -16.50 -21.79
C LYS A 443 14.93 -16.84 -22.80
N ILE A 444 14.65 -17.80 -23.69
CA ILE A 444 15.55 -18.18 -24.80
C ILE A 444 15.72 -17.03 -25.80
N LEU A 445 14.68 -16.25 -26.09
CA LEU A 445 14.79 -15.05 -26.91
C LEU A 445 15.73 -14.01 -26.27
N GLY A 446 15.62 -13.79 -24.94
CA GLY A 446 16.50 -12.87 -24.21
C GLY A 446 17.97 -13.25 -24.32
N VAL A 447 18.32 -14.52 -24.03
CA VAL A 447 19.69 -15.01 -24.16
C VAL A 447 20.19 -14.94 -25.61
N LEU A 448 19.33 -15.24 -26.59
CA LEU A 448 19.71 -15.11 -28.00
C LEU A 448 19.95 -13.66 -28.41
N MET A 449 19.26 -12.69 -27.79
CA MET A 449 19.51 -11.26 -27.99
C MET A 449 20.83 -10.80 -27.36
N GLU A 450 21.24 -11.36 -26.21
CA GLU A 450 22.54 -11.08 -25.59
C GLU A 450 23.71 -11.69 -26.39
N MET A 451 23.52 -12.89 -26.96
CA MET A 451 24.53 -13.58 -27.76
C MET A 451 24.60 -13.08 -29.22
N GLY A 452 23.52 -12.45 -29.72
CA GLY A 452 23.39 -11.96 -31.11
C GLY A 452 23.13 -13.08 -32.13
N GLN A 453 23.88 -14.18 -32.05
CA GLN A 453 23.64 -15.41 -32.81
C GLN A 453 24.15 -16.61 -32.00
N ALA A 454 23.48 -17.76 -32.10
CA ALA A 454 23.86 -18.96 -31.36
C ALA A 454 23.29 -20.26 -31.95
N GLN A 455 23.99 -21.36 -31.69
CA GLN A 455 23.49 -22.72 -31.85
C GLN A 455 22.67 -23.17 -30.62
N PRO A 456 21.72 -24.11 -30.78
CA PRO A 456 20.90 -24.60 -29.66
C PRO A 456 21.68 -25.19 -28.48
N GLN A 457 22.89 -25.72 -28.69
CA GLN A 457 23.76 -26.23 -27.63
C GLN A 457 24.34 -25.11 -26.75
N GLU A 458 24.63 -23.95 -27.34
CA GLU A 458 25.26 -22.81 -26.66
C GLU A 458 24.23 -22.08 -25.79
N ILE A 459 23.00 -21.94 -26.29
CA ILE A 459 21.85 -21.42 -25.53
C ILE A 459 21.55 -22.31 -24.31
N VAL A 460 21.68 -23.65 -24.42
CA VAL A 460 21.53 -24.55 -23.26
C VAL A 460 22.62 -24.29 -22.22
N ALA A 461 23.87 -24.04 -22.65
CA ALA A 461 24.96 -23.74 -21.72
C ALA A 461 24.78 -22.38 -21.00
N ALA A 462 24.04 -21.45 -21.60
CA ALA A 462 23.75 -20.13 -21.04
C ALA A 462 22.52 -20.08 -20.10
N ILE A 463 21.62 -21.08 -20.12
CA ILE A 463 20.38 -21.05 -19.31
C ILE A 463 20.36 -22.21 -18.29
N PRO A 464 20.62 -21.96 -17.00
CA PRO A 464 20.64 -22.99 -15.95
C PRO A 464 19.33 -23.80 -15.81
N ASP A 465 18.19 -23.18 -16.13
CA ASP A 465 16.85 -23.77 -15.95
C ASP A 465 16.40 -24.66 -17.14
N VAL A 466 17.12 -24.71 -18.27
CA VAL A 466 16.66 -25.36 -19.51
C VAL A 466 17.51 -26.59 -19.84
N ASN A 467 17.12 -27.72 -19.26
CA ASN A 467 17.95 -28.93 -19.20
C ASN A 467 18.17 -29.69 -20.54
N THR A 468 17.59 -29.27 -21.67
CA THR A 468 17.68 -30.03 -22.94
C THR A 468 17.70 -29.18 -24.20
N THR A 469 18.58 -29.57 -25.14
CA THR A 469 18.68 -28.96 -26.49
C THR A 469 17.41 -29.09 -27.30
N ASP A 470 16.62 -30.15 -27.10
CA ASP A 470 15.32 -30.32 -27.77
C ASP A 470 14.29 -29.29 -27.28
N THR A 471 14.29 -28.93 -25.98
CA THR A 471 13.43 -27.86 -25.47
C THR A 471 13.81 -26.52 -26.09
N VAL A 472 15.11 -26.23 -26.22
CA VAL A 472 15.61 -25.03 -26.91
C VAL A 472 15.19 -25.01 -28.37
N LYS A 473 15.39 -26.10 -29.12
CA LYS A 473 14.93 -26.19 -30.52
C LYS A 473 13.43 -25.95 -30.67
N ARG A 474 12.59 -26.51 -29.80
CA ARG A 474 11.13 -26.28 -29.83
C ARG A 474 10.72 -24.86 -29.46
N ALA A 475 11.46 -24.21 -28.57
CA ALA A 475 11.27 -22.79 -28.28
C ALA A 475 11.66 -21.91 -29.49
N LEU A 476 12.80 -22.19 -30.13
CA LEU A 476 13.24 -21.49 -31.34
C LEU A 476 12.26 -21.71 -32.52
N GLU A 477 11.74 -22.92 -32.72
CA GLU A 477 10.65 -23.19 -33.68
C GLU A 477 9.40 -22.34 -33.40
N LEU A 478 9.03 -22.14 -32.13
CA LEU A 478 7.88 -21.29 -31.76
C LEU A 478 8.17 -19.80 -32.04
N LEU A 479 9.36 -19.31 -31.65
CA LEU A 479 9.79 -17.93 -31.90
C LEU A 479 9.90 -17.63 -33.40
N GLN A 480 10.37 -18.59 -34.20
CA GLN A 480 10.47 -18.50 -35.65
C GLN A 480 9.09 -18.41 -36.31
N LYS A 481 8.09 -19.17 -35.82
CA LYS A 481 6.69 -19.06 -36.28
C LYS A 481 6.01 -17.74 -35.88
N ALA A 482 6.53 -17.05 -34.86
CA ALA A 482 6.15 -15.68 -34.50
C ALA A 482 7.06 -14.61 -35.15
N GLU A 483 7.98 -15.01 -36.02
CA GLU A 483 8.96 -14.17 -36.72
C GLU A 483 9.91 -13.35 -35.81
N LEU A 484 10.05 -13.77 -34.54
CA LEU A 484 10.95 -13.14 -33.56
C LEU A 484 12.40 -13.63 -33.69
N VAL A 485 12.60 -14.77 -34.37
CA VAL A 485 13.91 -15.38 -34.62
C VAL A 485 13.98 -15.85 -36.08
N GLN A 486 15.09 -15.56 -36.73
CA GLN A 486 15.44 -16.11 -38.04
C GLN A 486 16.49 -17.23 -37.88
N GLN A 487 16.49 -18.20 -38.80
CA GLN A 487 17.46 -19.28 -38.83
C GLN A 487 18.18 -19.27 -40.17
N ASN A 488 19.49 -19.04 -40.15
CA ASN A 488 20.39 -19.24 -41.27
C ASN A 488 21.23 -20.50 -40.98
N GLU A 489 22.53 -20.36 -40.75
CA GLU A 489 23.37 -21.42 -40.17
C GLU A 489 23.19 -21.48 -38.65
N GLU A 490 23.07 -20.32 -38.00
CA GLU A 490 22.73 -20.10 -36.59
C GLU A 490 21.33 -19.47 -36.46
N PHE A 491 20.78 -19.50 -35.25
CA PHE A 491 19.60 -18.71 -34.91
C PHE A 491 20.04 -17.29 -34.53
N ALA A 492 19.27 -16.29 -34.94
CA ALA A 492 19.51 -14.88 -34.62
C ALA A 492 18.17 -14.16 -34.36
N PRO A 493 18.10 -13.18 -33.45
CA PRO A 493 16.89 -12.42 -33.18
C PRO A 493 16.56 -11.51 -34.38
N THR A 494 15.28 -11.25 -34.63
CA THR A 494 14.86 -10.25 -35.63
C THR A 494 14.73 -8.87 -34.98
N ALA A 495 14.56 -7.81 -35.79
CA ALA A 495 14.30 -6.46 -35.27
C ALA A 495 13.05 -6.40 -34.36
N ASP A 496 12.07 -7.27 -34.61
CA ASP A 496 10.83 -7.39 -33.84
C ASP A 496 11.06 -7.95 -32.42
N ALA A 497 12.14 -8.70 -32.20
CA ALA A 497 12.53 -9.18 -30.86
C ALA A 497 12.81 -8.02 -29.89
N ASN A 498 13.43 -6.93 -30.37
CA ASN A 498 13.64 -5.71 -29.57
C ASN A 498 12.32 -5.09 -29.14
N THR A 499 11.33 -5.04 -30.04
CA THR A 499 9.98 -4.54 -29.75
C THR A 499 9.29 -5.40 -28.68
N VAL A 500 9.43 -6.73 -28.75
CA VAL A 500 8.92 -7.65 -27.71
C VAL A 500 9.62 -7.44 -26.37
N ALA A 501 10.95 -7.24 -26.36
CA ALA A 501 11.70 -6.97 -25.14
C ALA A 501 11.22 -5.69 -24.44
N THR A 502 11.13 -4.58 -25.18
CA THR A 502 10.63 -3.29 -24.67
C THR A 502 9.15 -3.36 -24.27
N ALA A 503 8.34 -4.17 -24.95
CA ALA A 503 6.93 -4.35 -24.58
C ALA A 503 6.79 -5.08 -23.24
N LEU A 504 7.54 -6.17 -23.02
CA LEU A 504 7.56 -6.91 -21.75
C LEU A 504 8.04 -6.04 -20.58
N GLU A 505 9.11 -5.26 -20.76
CA GLU A 505 9.60 -4.31 -19.76
C GLU A 505 8.55 -3.27 -19.33
N LYS A 506 7.65 -2.89 -20.25
CA LYS A 506 6.54 -1.96 -20.00
C LYS A 506 5.24 -2.64 -19.56
N GLY A 507 5.19 -3.97 -19.51
CA GLY A 507 3.97 -4.73 -19.27
C GLY A 507 2.94 -4.70 -20.41
N ASP A 508 3.33 -4.31 -21.62
CA ASP A 508 2.47 -4.26 -22.81
C ASP A 508 2.34 -5.65 -23.45
N LEU A 509 1.53 -6.51 -22.81
CA LEU A 509 1.24 -7.86 -23.28
C LEU A 509 0.43 -7.88 -24.59
N ASP A 510 -0.23 -6.78 -24.95
CA ASP A 510 -0.98 -6.65 -26.22
C ASP A 510 -0.02 -6.57 -27.40
N THR A 511 1.02 -5.76 -27.31
CA THR A 511 2.07 -5.70 -28.33
C THR A 511 2.77 -7.06 -28.48
N VAL A 512 3.04 -7.78 -27.38
CA VAL A 512 3.60 -9.15 -27.45
C VAL A 512 2.63 -10.12 -28.15
N SER A 513 1.34 -10.09 -27.81
CA SER A 513 0.29 -10.87 -28.46
C SER A 513 0.22 -10.64 -29.98
N ARG A 514 0.37 -9.39 -30.44
CA ARG A 514 0.34 -9.07 -31.89
C ARG A 514 1.42 -9.80 -32.70
N PHE A 515 2.60 -10.08 -32.13
CA PHE A 515 3.60 -10.91 -32.81
C PHE A 515 3.19 -12.39 -32.85
N PHE A 516 2.55 -12.90 -31.79
CA PHE A 516 2.00 -14.25 -31.77
C PHE A 516 0.81 -14.45 -32.72
N ASN A 517 0.11 -13.39 -33.15
CA ASN A 517 -0.88 -13.49 -34.23
C ASN A 517 -0.29 -13.85 -35.60
N ARG A 518 1.05 -13.82 -35.78
CA ARG A 518 1.71 -14.38 -36.98
C ARG A 518 1.75 -15.92 -36.95
N PHE A 519 1.70 -16.51 -35.76
CA PHE A 519 1.59 -17.95 -35.57
C PHE A 519 0.12 -18.40 -35.73
N GLU A 520 -0.24 -18.85 -36.94
CA GLU A 520 -1.61 -19.21 -37.37
C GLU A 520 -2.50 -19.94 -36.34
N PRO A 521 -2.05 -20.97 -35.59
CA PRO A 521 -2.85 -21.61 -34.53
C PRO A 521 -3.28 -20.66 -33.41
N TYR A 522 -2.43 -19.71 -33.02
CA TYR A 522 -2.74 -18.68 -32.01
C TYR A 522 -3.78 -17.70 -32.56
N ALA A 523 -3.59 -17.22 -33.80
CA ALA A 523 -4.55 -16.35 -34.46
C ALA A 523 -5.95 -16.98 -34.60
N ILE A 524 -6.03 -18.28 -34.92
CA ILE A 524 -7.31 -19.00 -35.01
C ILE A 524 -8.04 -19.04 -33.66
N VAL A 525 -7.34 -19.33 -32.56
CA VAL A 525 -7.95 -19.35 -31.23
C VAL A 525 -8.36 -17.93 -30.78
N GLN A 526 -7.54 -16.92 -31.07
CA GLN A 526 -7.86 -15.52 -30.76
C GLN A 526 -9.11 -15.04 -31.49
N GLN A 527 -9.20 -15.31 -32.80
CA GLN A 527 -10.37 -14.95 -33.63
C GLN A 527 -11.65 -15.65 -33.16
N GLU A 528 -11.57 -16.93 -32.80
CA GLU A 528 -12.73 -17.69 -32.35
C GLU A 528 -13.20 -17.23 -30.97
N LEU A 529 -12.27 -16.90 -30.05
CA LEU A 529 -12.60 -16.27 -28.76
C LEU A 529 -13.29 -14.92 -28.95
N GLN A 530 -12.77 -14.06 -29.82
CA GLN A 530 -13.35 -12.75 -30.13
C GLN A 530 -14.73 -12.85 -30.81
N ARG A 531 -15.00 -13.94 -31.53
CA ARG A 531 -16.29 -14.18 -32.19
C ARG A 531 -17.36 -14.72 -31.24
N GLU A 532 -17.00 -15.70 -30.42
CA GLU A 532 -17.94 -16.43 -29.55
C GLU A 532 -18.01 -15.90 -28.11
N GLY A 533 -17.05 -15.06 -27.70
CA GLY A 533 -16.87 -14.60 -26.32
C GLY A 533 -16.39 -15.68 -25.34
N ARG A 534 -16.65 -16.96 -25.61
CA ARG A 534 -16.15 -18.11 -24.85
C ARG A 534 -15.85 -19.33 -25.73
N LEU A 535 -14.94 -20.18 -25.27
CA LEU A 535 -14.68 -21.52 -25.80
C LEU A 535 -14.56 -22.54 -24.67
N GLU A 536 -15.22 -23.68 -24.77
CA GLU A 536 -14.94 -24.80 -23.87
C GLU A 536 -13.53 -25.34 -24.11
N LYS A 537 -12.80 -25.72 -23.03
CA LYS A 537 -11.43 -26.24 -23.14
C LYS A 537 -11.30 -27.43 -24.12
N GLY A 538 -12.34 -28.28 -24.22
CA GLY A 538 -12.40 -29.38 -25.18
C GLY A 538 -12.67 -28.95 -26.63
N ALA A 539 -13.33 -27.81 -26.86
CA ALA A 539 -13.65 -27.29 -28.19
C ALA A 539 -12.40 -26.78 -28.93
N VAL A 540 -11.40 -26.25 -28.20
CA VAL A 540 -10.12 -25.78 -28.77
C VAL A 540 -9.40 -26.90 -29.55
N LEU A 541 -9.43 -28.13 -29.04
CA LEU A 541 -8.85 -29.30 -29.72
C LEU A 541 -9.58 -29.59 -31.04
N LYS A 542 -10.91 -29.52 -31.05
CA LYS A 542 -11.70 -29.73 -32.26
C LYS A 542 -11.44 -28.61 -33.28
N LEU A 543 -11.60 -27.35 -32.89
CA LEU A 543 -11.35 -26.16 -33.71
C LEU A 543 -10.01 -26.23 -34.46
N LEU A 544 -8.93 -26.53 -33.73
CA LEU A 544 -7.60 -26.57 -34.31
C LEU A 544 -7.34 -27.85 -35.13
N THR A 545 -7.90 -28.99 -34.74
CA THR A 545 -7.79 -30.22 -35.54
C THR A 545 -8.56 -30.09 -36.86
N ASP A 546 -9.73 -29.46 -36.84
CA ASP A 546 -10.58 -29.27 -38.02
C ASP A 546 -9.94 -28.28 -39.02
N ARG A 547 -9.30 -27.20 -38.53
CA ARG A 547 -8.62 -26.22 -39.41
C ARG A 547 -7.18 -26.61 -39.83
N LEU A 548 -6.39 -27.21 -38.92
CA LEU A 548 -4.94 -27.42 -39.11
C LEU A 548 -4.49 -28.89 -39.01
N GLY A 549 -5.43 -29.83 -38.89
CA GLY A 549 -5.15 -31.26 -38.79
C GLY A 549 -4.22 -31.61 -37.62
N LYS A 550 -3.16 -32.36 -37.92
CA LYS A 550 -2.22 -32.84 -36.90
C LYS A 550 -1.50 -31.69 -36.17
N VAL A 551 -1.18 -30.59 -36.85
CA VAL A 551 -0.48 -29.45 -36.24
C VAL A 551 -1.37 -28.81 -35.17
N GLY A 552 -2.65 -28.61 -35.47
CA GLY A 552 -3.61 -28.08 -34.51
C GLY A 552 -3.83 -28.99 -33.31
N LYS A 553 -3.92 -30.32 -33.53
CA LYS A 553 -4.00 -31.32 -32.46
C LYS A 553 -2.81 -31.25 -31.49
N ASP A 554 -1.62 -30.91 -31.98
CA ASP A 554 -0.42 -30.83 -31.16
C ASP A 554 -0.33 -29.53 -30.32
N GLU A 555 -0.93 -28.43 -30.76
CA GLU A 555 -0.85 -27.14 -30.04
C GLU A 555 -2.07 -26.84 -29.14
N ALA A 556 -3.20 -27.53 -29.34
CA ALA A 556 -4.48 -27.22 -28.68
C ALA A 556 -4.45 -27.16 -27.14
N ASN A 557 -3.64 -28.00 -26.49
CA ASN A 557 -3.55 -28.00 -25.02
C ASN A 557 -2.73 -26.83 -24.45
N ARG A 558 -2.07 -26.03 -25.30
CA ARG A 558 -1.06 -25.02 -24.91
C ARG A 558 -1.51 -23.61 -25.22
N LEU A 559 -2.06 -23.40 -26.41
CA LEU A 559 -2.49 -22.09 -26.89
C LEU A 559 -3.42 -21.37 -25.91
N PRO A 560 -4.41 -22.02 -25.26
CA PRO A 560 -5.18 -21.39 -24.19
C PRO A 560 -4.31 -20.72 -23.11
N LYS A 561 -3.28 -21.42 -22.60
CA LYS A 561 -2.36 -20.85 -21.61
C LYS A 561 -1.53 -19.70 -22.19
N TYR A 562 -1.28 -19.65 -23.50
CA TYR A 562 -0.55 -18.54 -24.12
C TYR A 562 -1.42 -17.28 -24.21
N HIS A 563 -2.70 -17.40 -24.59
CA HIS A 563 -3.64 -16.26 -24.55
C HIS A 563 -3.83 -15.74 -23.12
N ILE A 564 -3.93 -16.64 -22.13
CA ILE A 564 -4.04 -16.28 -20.71
C ILE A 564 -2.79 -15.56 -20.21
N LEU A 565 -1.59 -16.13 -20.46
CA LEU A 565 -0.30 -15.54 -20.05
C LEU A 565 -0.04 -14.16 -20.68
N LEU A 566 -0.66 -13.87 -21.82
CA LEU A 566 -0.58 -12.60 -22.54
C LEU A 566 -1.80 -11.68 -22.30
N GLY A 567 -2.66 -11.99 -21.33
CA GLY A 567 -3.80 -11.13 -20.94
C GLY A 567 -4.90 -11.01 -22.00
N GLN A 568 -4.94 -11.91 -22.99
CA GLN A 568 -5.91 -11.93 -24.10
C GLN A 568 -7.09 -12.86 -23.87
N ALA A 569 -6.98 -13.74 -22.87
CA ALA A 569 -8.04 -14.66 -22.44
C ALA A 569 -7.95 -14.88 -20.93
N TRP A 570 -8.96 -15.50 -20.34
CA TRP A 570 -8.97 -15.90 -18.93
C TRP A 570 -9.83 -17.14 -18.73
N THR A 571 -9.67 -17.87 -17.62
CA THR A 571 -10.42 -19.11 -17.40
C THR A 571 -11.69 -18.89 -16.59
N MET A 572 -12.83 -19.39 -17.09
CA MET A 572 -14.07 -19.47 -16.30
C MET A 572 -14.55 -20.91 -16.28
N GLU A 573 -14.36 -21.60 -15.15
CA GLU A 573 -14.75 -23.00 -14.95
C GLU A 573 -14.15 -23.94 -16.01
N SER A 574 -14.97 -24.60 -16.84
CA SER A 574 -14.55 -25.43 -17.98
C SER A 574 -14.20 -24.62 -19.23
N SER A 575 -14.57 -23.34 -19.27
CA SER A 575 -14.44 -22.45 -20.43
C SER A 575 -13.19 -21.56 -20.35
N ILE A 576 -12.83 -21.03 -21.52
CA ILE A 576 -11.86 -19.96 -21.74
C ILE A 576 -12.67 -18.80 -22.28
N MET A 577 -12.60 -17.66 -21.61
CA MET A 577 -13.32 -16.44 -21.98
C MET A 577 -12.40 -15.51 -22.78
N ASP A 578 -12.96 -14.74 -23.70
CA ASP A 578 -12.24 -13.62 -24.30
C ASP A 578 -11.86 -12.60 -23.21
N GLY A 579 -10.64 -12.08 -23.34
CA GLY A 579 -10.08 -11.06 -22.47
C GLY A 579 -9.32 -10.00 -23.25
N SER A 580 -9.46 -9.93 -24.58
CA SER A 580 -8.69 -9.07 -25.47
C SER A 580 -9.25 -7.66 -25.65
N ASN A 581 -10.47 -7.38 -25.17
CA ASN A 581 -11.05 -6.04 -25.24
C ASN A 581 -10.34 -5.04 -24.31
N ARG A 582 -10.24 -3.78 -24.73
CA ARG A 582 -9.61 -2.67 -23.98
C ARG A 582 -10.58 -1.49 -23.96
N LEU A 583 -11.22 -1.27 -22.81
CA LEU A 583 -12.21 -0.20 -22.65
C LEU A 583 -11.53 1.17 -22.56
N THR A 584 -12.19 2.22 -23.04
CA THR A 584 -11.82 3.59 -22.67
C THR A 584 -12.18 3.85 -21.20
N ASP A 585 -11.53 4.80 -20.53
CA ASP A 585 -11.77 5.07 -19.11
C ASP A 585 -13.21 5.49 -18.80
N ARG A 586 -13.86 6.22 -19.71
CA ARG A 586 -15.29 6.55 -19.62
C ARG A 586 -16.16 5.30 -19.71
N ASP A 587 -15.86 4.41 -20.66
CA ASP A 587 -16.67 3.21 -20.89
C ASP A 587 -16.42 2.16 -19.79
N ALA A 588 -15.21 2.11 -19.24
CA ALA A 588 -14.85 1.31 -18.06
C ALA A 588 -15.54 1.80 -16.78
N ALA A 589 -15.59 3.12 -16.52
CA ALA A 589 -16.34 3.66 -15.39
C ALA A 589 -17.84 3.31 -15.48
N LYS A 590 -18.45 3.49 -16.66
CA LYS A 590 -19.86 3.09 -16.89
C LYS A 590 -20.07 1.57 -16.76
N ALA A 591 -19.15 0.75 -17.29
CA ALA A 591 -19.21 -0.70 -17.15
C ALA A 591 -19.06 -1.14 -15.68
N PHE A 592 -18.28 -0.42 -14.88
CA PHE A 592 -18.13 -0.64 -13.44
C PHE A 592 -19.44 -0.33 -12.70
N GLU A 593 -20.10 0.80 -12.98
CA GLU A 593 -21.42 1.13 -12.42
C GLU A 593 -22.48 0.05 -12.71
N ILE A 594 -22.55 -0.42 -13.97
CA ILE A 594 -23.47 -1.50 -14.38
C ILE A 594 -23.13 -2.81 -13.65
N SER A 595 -21.84 -3.17 -13.58
CA SER A 595 -21.40 -4.40 -12.91
C SER A 595 -21.65 -4.35 -11.40
N PHE A 596 -21.49 -3.18 -10.78
CA PHE A 596 -21.87 -2.94 -9.39
C PHE A 596 -23.37 -3.10 -9.18
N ALA A 597 -24.20 -2.45 -10.00
CA ALA A 597 -25.66 -2.55 -9.90
C ALA A 597 -26.17 -4.00 -10.03
N ASN A 598 -25.50 -4.82 -10.85
CA ASN A 598 -25.80 -6.24 -11.04
C ASN A 598 -25.31 -7.17 -9.91
N THR A 599 -24.36 -6.73 -9.08
CA THR A 599 -23.67 -7.59 -8.08
C THR A 599 -23.79 -7.11 -6.63
N GLN A 600 -24.33 -5.92 -6.40
CA GLN A 600 -24.60 -5.42 -5.05
C GLN A 600 -25.72 -6.24 -4.37
N ASN A 601 -25.57 -6.41 -3.06
CA ASN A 601 -26.61 -6.81 -2.15
C ASN A 601 -26.63 -5.80 -0.99
N GLU A 602 -27.79 -5.26 -0.63
CA GLU A 602 -27.95 -4.24 0.43
C GLU A 602 -27.00 -3.01 0.28
N GLY A 603 -26.66 -2.63 -0.96
CA GLY A 603 -25.76 -1.50 -1.24
C GLY A 603 -24.27 -1.82 -1.20
N LEU A 604 -23.90 -3.11 -1.01
CA LEU A 604 -22.52 -3.60 -0.94
C LEU A 604 -22.27 -4.68 -2.01
N ALA A 605 -21.19 -4.57 -2.78
CA ALA A 605 -20.74 -5.59 -3.73
C ALA A 605 -19.39 -6.18 -3.29
N LYS A 606 -19.23 -7.52 -3.37
CA LYS A 606 -17.93 -8.15 -3.17
C LYS A 606 -17.07 -7.98 -4.41
N VAL A 607 -15.80 -7.63 -4.25
CA VAL A 607 -14.88 -7.38 -5.38
C VAL A 607 -14.74 -8.60 -6.28
N TYR A 608 -14.72 -9.81 -5.74
CA TYR A 608 -14.71 -11.04 -6.55
C TYR A 608 -15.92 -11.15 -7.50
N GLU A 609 -17.12 -10.92 -6.98
CA GLU A 609 -18.38 -11.05 -7.74
C GLU A 609 -18.48 -9.94 -8.79
N LEU A 610 -18.17 -8.69 -8.39
CA LEU A 610 -18.15 -7.52 -9.25
C LEU A 610 -17.11 -7.64 -10.38
N LEU A 611 -15.87 -8.01 -10.07
CA LEU A 611 -14.80 -8.09 -11.06
C LEU A 611 -15.07 -9.20 -12.08
N MET A 612 -15.59 -10.35 -11.67
CA MET A 612 -15.96 -11.42 -12.62
C MET A 612 -17.13 -11.00 -13.52
N ASN A 613 -18.15 -10.31 -12.98
CA ASN A 613 -19.26 -9.76 -13.78
C ASN A 613 -18.75 -8.72 -14.79
N PHE A 614 -17.87 -7.82 -14.36
CA PHE A 614 -17.22 -6.82 -15.22
C PHE A 614 -16.40 -7.47 -16.35
N CYS A 615 -15.57 -8.46 -16.04
CA CYS A 615 -14.76 -9.17 -17.02
C CYS A 615 -15.61 -9.90 -18.07
N GLN A 616 -16.65 -10.61 -17.61
CA GLN A 616 -17.54 -11.38 -18.47
C GLN A 616 -18.38 -10.49 -19.40
N ASN A 617 -18.95 -9.39 -18.89
CA ASN A 617 -19.83 -8.53 -19.68
C ASN A 617 -19.11 -7.66 -20.72
N ASN A 618 -17.77 -7.51 -20.60
CA ASN A 618 -16.98 -6.60 -21.43
C ASN A 618 -15.85 -7.31 -22.21
N SER A 619 -15.78 -8.64 -22.20
CA SER A 619 -14.72 -9.44 -22.87
C SER A 619 -13.29 -9.00 -22.53
N ILE A 620 -13.07 -8.62 -21.26
CA ILE A 620 -11.81 -8.05 -20.76
C ILE A 620 -11.20 -8.98 -19.73
N SER A 621 -9.87 -9.18 -19.78
CA SER A 621 -9.21 -10.09 -18.85
C SER A 621 -9.12 -9.48 -17.43
N PRO A 622 -9.18 -10.29 -16.36
CA PRO A 622 -9.11 -9.79 -14.99
C PRO A 622 -7.82 -9.03 -14.66
N TRP A 623 -6.73 -9.24 -15.39
CA TRP A 623 -5.50 -8.47 -15.27
C TRP A 623 -5.69 -7.01 -15.74
N VAL A 624 -6.22 -6.79 -16.95
CA VAL A 624 -6.47 -5.43 -17.47
C VAL A 624 -7.59 -4.76 -16.69
N ALA A 625 -8.71 -5.45 -16.47
CA ALA A 625 -9.84 -4.92 -15.73
C ALA A 625 -9.42 -4.41 -14.34
N LYS A 626 -8.59 -5.18 -13.63
CA LYS A 626 -8.05 -4.80 -12.33
C LYS A 626 -7.16 -3.56 -12.41
N SER A 627 -6.16 -3.57 -13.30
CA SER A 627 -5.25 -2.42 -13.46
C SER A 627 -5.99 -1.13 -13.85
N GLN A 628 -6.98 -1.23 -14.74
CA GLN A 628 -7.80 -0.11 -15.16
C GLN A 628 -8.69 0.41 -14.03
N ILE A 629 -9.41 -0.47 -13.31
CA ILE A 629 -10.25 -0.08 -12.18
C ILE A 629 -9.40 0.55 -11.06
N GLU A 630 -8.26 -0.04 -10.71
CA GLU A 630 -7.34 0.52 -9.70
C GLU A 630 -6.87 1.93 -10.08
N ARG A 631 -6.55 2.17 -11.36
CA ARG A 631 -6.24 3.51 -11.87
C ARG A 631 -7.43 4.47 -11.73
N LEU A 632 -8.62 4.08 -12.19
CA LEU A 632 -9.84 4.91 -12.10
C LEU A 632 -10.21 5.31 -10.67
N ILE A 633 -9.86 4.49 -9.68
CA ILE A 633 -10.05 4.83 -8.26
C ILE A 633 -9.03 5.87 -7.80
N VAL A 634 -7.76 5.73 -8.20
CA VAL A 634 -6.69 6.69 -7.87
C VAL A 634 -6.91 8.05 -8.56
N GLU A 635 -7.48 8.06 -9.76
CA GLU A 635 -7.83 9.25 -10.55
C GLU A 635 -9.21 9.84 -10.16
N GLU A 636 -9.81 9.38 -9.06
CA GLU A 636 -11.10 9.82 -8.50
C GLU A 636 -12.33 9.70 -9.44
N HIS A 637 -12.19 9.03 -10.60
CA HIS A 637 -13.27 8.75 -11.54
C HIS A 637 -14.37 7.84 -10.96
N LEU A 638 -14.09 7.12 -9.88
CA LEU A 638 -15.05 6.30 -9.12
C LEU A 638 -15.35 6.87 -7.72
N SER A 639 -15.16 8.18 -7.50
CA SER A 639 -15.37 8.88 -6.21
C SER A 639 -16.78 8.75 -5.60
N GLY A 640 -17.79 8.39 -6.39
CA GLY A 640 -19.12 8.04 -5.88
C GLY A 640 -19.13 6.77 -5.02
N PHE A 641 -18.18 5.84 -5.20
CA PHE A 641 -18.15 4.55 -4.52
C PHE A 641 -17.28 4.58 -3.26
N LYS A 642 -17.65 3.76 -2.26
CA LYS A 642 -16.90 3.58 -1.01
C LYS A 642 -16.07 2.32 -1.07
N PHE A 643 -14.74 2.45 -1.02
CA PHE A 643 -13.82 1.33 -1.12
C PHE A 643 -13.38 0.86 0.27
N GLU A 644 -14.06 -0.15 0.82
CA GLU A 644 -13.84 -0.61 2.19
C GLU A 644 -12.61 -1.53 2.28
N SER A 645 -11.53 -1.00 2.87
CA SER A 645 -10.31 -1.75 3.12
C SER A 645 -10.53 -2.79 4.23
N SER A 646 -10.06 -4.02 4.02
CA SER A 646 -10.23 -5.11 4.99
C SER A 646 -9.01 -6.03 4.99
N ALA A 647 -8.68 -6.60 6.15
CA ALA A 647 -7.51 -7.49 6.32
C ALA A 647 -7.54 -8.73 5.41
N GLY A 648 -8.74 -9.15 4.99
CA GLY A 648 -8.96 -10.14 3.94
C GLY A 648 -8.56 -11.58 4.30
N ALA A 649 -9.03 -12.52 3.48
CA ALA A 649 -8.52 -13.89 3.47
C ALA A 649 -7.23 -13.98 2.63
N LYS A 650 -6.68 -15.20 2.45
CA LYS A 650 -5.64 -15.44 1.43
C LYS A 650 -6.16 -14.97 0.04
N PRO A 651 -5.36 -14.26 -0.77
CA PRO A 651 -5.72 -13.88 -2.13
C PRO A 651 -6.27 -15.06 -2.95
N VAL A 652 -7.47 -14.89 -3.50
CA VAL A 652 -8.01 -15.79 -4.52
C VAL A 652 -7.35 -15.45 -5.84
N THR A 653 -6.51 -16.36 -6.31
CA THR A 653 -5.80 -16.29 -7.60
C THR A 653 -6.52 -17.17 -8.62
N ARG A 654 -6.66 -16.68 -9.87
CA ARG A 654 -7.41 -17.41 -10.91
C ARG A 654 -6.52 -17.91 -12.05
N ASP A 655 -5.79 -16.99 -12.66
CA ASP A 655 -4.94 -17.21 -13.83
C ASP A 655 -3.52 -16.66 -13.55
N GLU A 656 -2.61 -16.73 -14.52
CA GLU A 656 -1.25 -16.17 -14.46
C GLU A 656 -0.98 -15.30 -15.71
N VAL A 657 -0.22 -14.21 -15.54
CA VAL A 657 0.29 -13.36 -16.65
C VAL A 657 1.81 -13.25 -16.61
N LEU A 658 2.43 -12.96 -17.76
CA LEU A 658 3.86 -12.67 -17.84
C LEU A 658 4.19 -11.29 -17.27
N VAL A 659 5.24 -11.21 -16.46
CA VAL A 659 5.77 -9.95 -15.90
C VAL A 659 7.30 -10.01 -15.86
N GLY A 660 7.95 -8.89 -16.16
CA GLY A 660 9.42 -8.74 -16.17
C GLY A 660 9.98 -8.52 -17.57
N ASN A 661 11.31 -8.55 -17.69
CA ASN A 661 12.01 -8.51 -18.98
C ASN A 661 12.33 -9.94 -19.47
N LEU A 662 12.91 -10.09 -20.66
CA LEU A 662 13.17 -11.42 -21.24
C LEU A 662 14.08 -12.30 -20.35
N THR A 663 15.09 -11.73 -19.70
CA THR A 663 16.06 -12.49 -18.89
C THR A 663 15.52 -12.88 -17.50
N ASN A 664 14.75 -11.99 -16.85
CA ASN A 664 14.11 -12.23 -15.56
C ASN A 664 12.59 -12.34 -15.66
N LEU A 665 12.11 -13.10 -16.65
CA LEU A 665 10.68 -13.28 -16.88
C LEU A 665 10.05 -14.25 -15.87
N ALA A 666 8.97 -13.81 -15.24
CA ALA A 666 8.16 -14.62 -14.31
C ALA A 666 6.69 -14.68 -14.76
N SER A 667 5.97 -15.71 -14.29
CA SER A 667 4.50 -15.74 -14.33
C SER A 667 3.94 -15.31 -12.98
N THR A 668 3.14 -14.24 -12.96
CA THR A 668 2.54 -13.66 -11.76
C THR A 668 1.07 -14.03 -11.69
N PRO A 669 0.55 -14.55 -10.55
CA PRO A 669 -0.85 -14.92 -10.43
C PRO A 669 -1.77 -13.69 -10.37
N ILE A 670 -2.87 -13.73 -11.12
CA ILE A 670 -3.90 -12.69 -11.13
C ILE A 670 -4.81 -12.87 -9.91
N ILE A 671 -4.69 -11.95 -8.95
CA ILE A 671 -5.53 -11.88 -7.76
C ILE A 671 -6.87 -11.22 -8.13
N VAL A 672 -7.99 -11.93 -7.92
CA VAL A 672 -9.33 -11.52 -8.40
C VAL A 672 -10.33 -11.17 -7.29
N ASP A 673 -9.99 -11.34 -6.00
CA ASP A 673 -10.89 -11.07 -4.87
C ASP A 673 -10.72 -9.70 -4.23
N ARG A 674 -9.76 -8.88 -4.70
CA ARG A 674 -9.45 -7.57 -4.12
C ARG A 674 -8.85 -6.61 -5.14
N PHE A 675 -9.11 -5.32 -4.94
CA PHE A 675 -8.35 -4.22 -5.55
C PHE A 675 -7.30 -3.71 -4.56
N HIS A 676 -6.15 -3.27 -5.04
CA HIS A 676 -5.09 -2.64 -4.25
C HIS A 676 -5.05 -1.13 -4.53
N ILE A 677 -5.58 -0.35 -3.60
CA ILE A 677 -5.52 1.13 -3.67
C ILE A 677 -4.31 1.57 -2.85
N GLY A 678 -3.17 1.70 -3.53
CA GLY A 678 -1.86 1.78 -2.88
C GLY A 678 -1.57 0.48 -2.11
N GLU A 679 -1.20 0.59 -0.83
CA GLU A 679 -0.94 -0.57 0.05
C GLU A 679 -2.21 -1.23 0.63
N ARG A 680 -3.43 -0.79 0.22
CA ARG A 680 -4.69 -1.23 0.85
C ARG A 680 -5.46 -2.26 -0.01
N PRO A 681 -5.66 -3.50 0.47
CA PRO A 681 -6.59 -4.44 -0.16
C PRO A 681 -8.04 -4.07 0.18
N VAL A 682 -8.86 -3.93 -0.85
CA VAL A 682 -10.31 -3.69 -0.78
C VAL A 682 -11.03 -4.92 -1.26
N LEU A 683 -11.90 -5.50 -0.43
CA LEU A 683 -12.65 -6.72 -0.74
C LEU A 683 -14.16 -6.46 -0.92
N THR A 684 -14.65 -5.32 -0.44
CA THR A 684 -16.05 -4.89 -0.54
C THR A 684 -16.11 -3.45 -1.02
N ILE A 685 -17.07 -3.16 -1.90
CA ILE A 685 -17.35 -1.83 -2.40
C ILE A 685 -18.76 -1.46 -1.95
N GLY A 686 -18.93 -0.28 -1.38
CA GLY A 686 -20.24 0.34 -1.12
C GLY A 686 -20.64 1.27 -2.25
N GLY A 687 -21.93 1.28 -2.57
CA GLY A 687 -22.49 2.13 -3.60
C GLY A 687 -22.46 3.62 -3.24
N PRO A 688 -22.76 4.50 -4.21
CA PRO A 688 -23.02 5.91 -3.93
C PRO A 688 -24.15 6.06 -2.91
N ALA A 689 -24.01 7.08 -2.05
CA ALA A 689 -25.07 7.45 -1.13
C ALA A 689 -26.29 7.91 -1.94
N GLN A 690 -27.42 7.23 -1.74
CA GLN A 690 -28.72 7.60 -2.30
C GLN A 690 -29.30 8.83 -1.59
#